data_AF-A0A8H6QDX8-F1
#
_entry.id   AF-A0A8H6QDX8-F1
#
_cell.length_a   1.000
_cell.length_b   1.000
_cell.length_c   1.000
_cell.angle_alpha   90.00
_cell.angle_beta   90.00
_cell.angle_gamma   90.00
#
_symmetry.space_group_name_H-M   'P 1'
#
loop_
_entity.id
_entity.type
_entity.pdbx_description
1 polymer ?
#
loop_
_entity_poly.entity_id
_entity_poly.type
_entity_poly.pdbx_seq_one_letter_code
_entity_poly.pdbx_strand_id
1 'polypeptide(L)'
;MVPTIAVPVWVGPLVKRQNFLDPNNDPNIGSSRGNASSTTSDAIAKLSGVHDSTSLSALVTTLLPALVIALFWFGLFLICRRTQLRWYAPRSHLPCWHQHERTPQLPRGFINWFGQFLKISDAHVLHSSSMDGYLFLRFLRVLSSTCFTGCLITWPILIPIHVTGGAGNTQLDALNFSNVKDPTRYYAHAIMACVLFTYVFYVVTRESLFYANLRQAYLNSPAYVRRISSRTVLFMSVPEDYKNEPKLRQVFGDSIRRIWITSDCKELMKKVDKRDSLAYRLEKAETNFIRAANSARLKAFKNGVITSDTCLDCEGGTHSWRKKIRRPGHRVKLFGPKVDSIRWLRDELVKVSKEVEDLQEQHRNGEKKNLSALFIEFNTQSDAQIALQTLSHHQPLHMTPRFIGISPKEVVWSSLNLSWWQRIVRKFAVQGGIAALVIFWSIPSAAVGAISNITYLTKLLPFLHFIDKLPSSLKGVIAGLLPSAALVLLMSLVPIICRFLARRAGAPSTAHVELFTQSAHFCFQVVQVFLVTTLTSAASAATAQIIKNPLSAKDLLAQNLPKATNFYISYFLLQGLTMSSMALVQVAGVIVFKFMSTFFDRSPRLLYQRWAALSGIGWGNVFPVFTNMGVIALTYSCIAPIILGFAFIGLYLVYQAYRYNFLFVYDIGTDTKGLVYPRALQHLLTGIYLADICMIGLFAIRAAIGPLIIMALFTILTVLAHLSLNEALAPLYTFLPRTLDTEEEEQQLKEEETQALLQHPRNRWAAAWKWFHPNLYRDYAALRRKVRRDHVEIRYSEAEERNAYFEPCIWARTPTLWIPRDKWGFSHREVLETHPAIPITDEGAHLDEKNKIVWDKYDPSLPLWELKVLY
;
A
#
# COMPACT_ATOMS: atom_id res chain seq x y z
N MET A 1 -7.38 -82.42 -23.56
CA MET A 1 -8.11 -83.32 -22.65
C MET A 1 -8.31 -82.61 -21.31
N VAL A 2 -9.54 -82.13 -21.11
CA VAL A 2 -10.36 -81.88 -19.88
C VAL A 2 -9.71 -82.37 -18.55
N PRO A 3 -9.81 -81.66 -17.38
CA PRO A 3 -11.12 -81.26 -16.85
C PRO A 3 -11.33 -79.92 -16.12
N THR A 4 -12.55 -79.45 -16.39
CA THR A 4 -13.53 -78.71 -15.60
C THR A 4 -13.60 -79.03 -14.10
N ILE A 5 -13.74 -77.97 -13.28
CA ILE A 5 -14.40 -78.00 -11.96
C ILE A 5 -15.39 -76.83 -11.90
N ALA A 6 -16.58 -77.11 -11.37
CA ALA A 6 -17.75 -76.26 -11.34
C ALA A 6 -18.00 -75.63 -9.94
N VAL A 7 -18.39 -74.33 -9.94
CA VAL A 7 -19.55 -73.70 -9.23
C VAL A 7 -19.52 -73.65 -7.68
N PRO A 8 -19.79 -72.48 -7.03
CA PRO A 8 -21.17 -72.06 -6.80
C PRO A 8 -21.52 -70.62 -7.19
N VAL A 9 -22.67 -70.56 -7.84
CA VAL A 9 -23.56 -69.43 -8.05
C VAL A 9 -24.16 -69.00 -6.70
N TRP A 10 -24.16 -67.69 -6.43
CA TRP A 10 -25.11 -67.06 -5.50
C TRP A 10 -26.00 -66.11 -6.31
N VAL A 11 -27.23 -66.54 -6.52
CA VAL A 11 -28.34 -65.73 -7.05
C VAL A 11 -28.88 -64.88 -5.90
N GLY A 12 -28.81 -63.56 -6.05
CA GLY A 12 -29.57 -62.56 -5.29
C GLY A 12 -30.31 -61.64 -6.28
N PRO A 13 -31.49 -61.11 -5.94
CA PRO A 13 -32.57 -60.93 -6.89
C PRO A 13 -32.37 -59.80 -7.89
N LEU A 14 -32.79 -60.09 -9.12
CA LEU A 14 -33.02 -59.17 -10.23
C LEU A 14 -33.93 -58.00 -9.82
N VAL A 15 -33.34 -56.86 -9.49
CA VAL A 15 -34.00 -55.58 -9.67
C VAL A 15 -33.68 -55.12 -11.09
N LYS A 16 -34.72 -55.05 -11.93
CA LYS A 16 -34.69 -54.52 -13.31
C LYS A 16 -33.94 -53.17 -13.33
N ARG A 17 -32.70 -53.17 -13.82
CA ARG A 17 -32.01 -51.95 -14.24
C ARG A 17 -32.56 -51.54 -15.60
N GLN A 18 -33.58 -50.69 -15.60
CA GLN A 18 -33.91 -49.87 -16.76
C GLN A 18 -33.06 -48.58 -16.72
N ASN A 19 -32.48 -48.25 -17.87
CA ASN A 19 -31.93 -46.95 -18.28
C ASN A 19 -30.55 -46.53 -17.73
N PHE A 20 -29.48 -46.98 -18.40
CA PHE A 20 -28.13 -46.40 -18.31
C PHE A 20 -27.86 -45.24 -19.30
N LEU A 21 -28.91 -44.74 -19.97
CA LEU A 21 -28.80 -43.67 -20.98
C LEU A 21 -29.66 -42.45 -20.66
N ASP A 22 -30.01 -42.25 -19.38
CA ASP A 22 -30.69 -41.02 -18.95
C ASP A 22 -29.69 -40.09 -18.21
N PRO A 23 -29.17 -39.04 -18.88
CA PRO A 23 -28.18 -38.14 -18.31
C PRO A 23 -28.71 -37.27 -17.16
N ASN A 24 -29.97 -37.41 -16.77
CA ASN A 24 -30.57 -36.66 -15.66
C ASN A 24 -30.54 -37.39 -14.31
N ASN A 25 -30.02 -38.63 -14.25
CA ASN A 25 -30.08 -39.47 -13.03
C ASN A 25 -28.70 -39.94 -12.53
N ASP A 26 -27.61 -39.25 -12.89
CA ASP A 26 -26.27 -39.49 -12.33
C ASP A 26 -26.09 -38.66 -11.03
N PRO A 27 -25.89 -39.29 -9.85
CA PRO A 27 -25.70 -38.59 -8.58
C PRO A 27 -24.37 -37.80 -8.52
N ASN A 28 -23.52 -37.87 -9.55
CA ASN A 28 -22.32 -37.06 -9.69
C ASN A 28 -22.51 -35.78 -10.53
N ILE A 29 -23.72 -35.50 -11.02
CA ILE A 29 -24.04 -34.21 -11.66
C ILE A 29 -24.30 -33.20 -10.54
N GLY A 30 -23.21 -32.69 -9.96
CA GLY A 30 -23.21 -31.79 -8.81
C GLY A 30 -21.89 -31.82 -8.03
N SER A 31 -21.06 -32.85 -8.23
CA SER A 31 -19.70 -32.87 -7.69
C SER A 31 -18.75 -32.17 -8.65
N SER A 32 -18.57 -30.87 -8.41
CA SER A 32 -17.38 -30.06 -8.74
C SER A 32 -16.28 -30.78 -9.55
N ARG A 33 -16.49 -30.98 -10.86
CA ARG A 33 -15.39 -31.14 -11.81
C ARG A 33 -14.83 -29.74 -12.07
N GLY A 34 -14.07 -29.26 -11.10
CA GLY A 34 -13.44 -27.96 -11.13
C GLY A 34 -12.42 -27.87 -12.26
N ASN A 35 -12.57 -26.85 -13.11
CA ASN A 35 -11.47 -26.37 -13.92
C ASN A 35 -10.35 -25.88 -12.97
N ALA A 36 -9.12 -26.37 -13.17
CA ALA A 36 -7.98 -26.10 -12.30
C ALA A 36 -7.48 -24.63 -12.31
N SER A 37 -8.22 -23.70 -12.93
CA SER A 37 -7.84 -22.30 -13.10
C SER A 37 -8.75 -21.28 -12.40
N SER A 38 -9.83 -21.70 -11.70
CA SER A 38 -10.93 -20.80 -11.28
C SER A 38 -10.99 -20.39 -9.81
N THR A 39 -10.02 -20.73 -8.97
CA THR A 39 -10.24 -20.64 -7.51
C THR A 39 -10.15 -19.22 -6.94
N THR A 40 -9.46 -18.30 -7.63
CA THR A 40 -9.44 -16.87 -7.26
C THR A 40 -10.82 -16.25 -7.48
N SER A 41 -11.44 -16.54 -8.63
CA SER A 41 -12.80 -16.10 -8.95
C SER A 41 -13.84 -16.76 -8.06
N ASP A 42 -13.70 -18.05 -7.73
CA ASP A 42 -14.64 -18.77 -6.87
C ASP A 42 -14.60 -18.29 -5.42
N ALA A 43 -13.43 -17.90 -4.88
CA ALA A 43 -13.39 -17.33 -3.54
C ALA A 43 -13.86 -15.86 -3.51
N ILE A 44 -13.67 -15.07 -4.57
CA ILE A 44 -14.33 -13.76 -4.70
C ILE A 44 -15.86 -13.94 -4.84
N ALA A 45 -16.33 -14.92 -5.60
CA ALA A 45 -17.75 -15.28 -5.73
C ALA A 45 -18.36 -15.74 -4.40
N LYS A 46 -17.63 -16.56 -3.62
CA LYS A 46 -18.04 -17.00 -2.27
C LYS A 46 -18.01 -15.88 -1.23
N LEU A 47 -17.06 -14.95 -1.31
CA LEU A 47 -17.05 -13.75 -0.46
C LEU A 47 -18.19 -12.79 -0.79
N SER A 48 -18.64 -12.81 -2.05
CA SER A 48 -19.66 -11.91 -2.58
C SER A 48 -21.08 -12.48 -2.58
N GLY A 49 -21.26 -13.75 -2.21
CA GLY A 49 -22.57 -14.40 -2.22
C GLY A 49 -23.15 -14.58 -3.63
N VAL A 50 -22.33 -14.45 -4.68
CA VAL A 50 -22.78 -14.54 -6.07
C VAL A 50 -22.72 -16.00 -6.49
N HIS A 51 -23.75 -16.78 -6.13
CA HIS A 51 -24.04 -18.06 -6.76
C HIS A 51 -25.09 -17.83 -7.86
N ASP A 52 -24.71 -18.16 -9.09
CA ASP A 52 -25.52 -18.26 -10.30
C ASP A 52 -26.06 -16.96 -10.94
N SER A 53 -25.92 -16.90 -12.27
CA SER A 53 -26.43 -15.84 -13.11
C SER A 53 -27.92 -16.05 -13.44
N THR A 54 -28.78 -15.15 -12.99
CA THR A 54 -29.87 -14.52 -13.76
C THR A 54 -30.43 -13.33 -12.97
N SER A 55 -29.67 -12.24 -13.06
CA SER A 55 -30.10 -10.86 -13.33
C SER A 55 -31.23 -10.21 -12.47
N LEU A 56 -30.93 -9.05 -11.91
CA LEU A 56 -31.69 -8.24 -10.95
C LEU A 56 -31.98 -8.90 -9.58
N SER A 57 -32.57 -10.09 -9.53
CA SER A 57 -32.83 -10.80 -8.27
C SER A 57 -31.52 -11.12 -7.54
N ALA A 58 -30.53 -11.65 -8.27
CA ALA A 58 -29.17 -11.90 -7.78
C ALA A 58 -28.44 -10.63 -7.34
N LEU A 59 -28.72 -9.48 -7.97
CA LEU A 59 -28.14 -8.20 -7.58
C LEU A 59 -28.76 -7.72 -6.26
N VAL A 60 -30.08 -7.86 -6.09
CA VAL A 60 -30.76 -7.49 -4.85
C VAL A 60 -30.34 -8.40 -3.70
N THR A 61 -30.23 -9.72 -3.93
CA THR A 61 -29.81 -10.68 -2.91
C THR A 61 -28.36 -10.50 -2.46
N THR A 62 -27.50 -9.90 -3.30
CA THR A 62 -26.11 -9.58 -2.95
C THR A 62 -25.96 -8.18 -2.34
N LEU A 63 -26.71 -7.19 -2.86
CA LEU A 63 -26.73 -5.82 -2.36
C LEU A 63 -27.27 -5.73 -0.94
N LEU A 64 -28.35 -6.42 -0.61
CA LEU A 64 -29.03 -6.24 0.67
C LEU A 64 -28.16 -6.68 1.86
N PRO A 65 -27.52 -7.87 1.86
CA PRO A 65 -26.57 -8.24 2.90
C PRO A 65 -25.35 -7.32 2.96
N ALA A 66 -24.81 -6.91 1.80
CA ALA A 66 -23.67 -6.00 1.73
C ALA A 66 -23.99 -4.63 2.35
N LEU A 67 -25.19 -4.10 2.09
CA LEU A 67 -25.67 -2.84 2.64
C LEU A 67 -25.88 -2.96 4.15
N VAL A 68 -26.45 -4.06 4.65
CA VAL A 68 -26.62 -4.31 6.10
C VAL A 68 -25.25 -4.35 6.79
N ILE A 69 -24.29 -5.07 6.22
CA ILE A 69 -22.92 -5.15 6.76
C ILE A 69 -22.25 -3.76 6.72
N ALA A 70 -22.40 -3.01 5.63
CA ALA A 70 -21.85 -1.67 5.49
C ALA A 70 -22.44 -0.70 6.52
N LEU A 71 -23.77 -0.71 6.72
CA LEU A 71 -24.45 0.10 7.73
C LEU A 71 -24.02 -0.28 9.14
N PHE A 72 -23.86 -1.57 9.43
CA PHE A 72 -23.34 -2.04 10.72
C PHE A 72 -21.94 -1.47 10.99
N TRP A 73 -21.02 -1.61 10.04
CA TRP A 73 -19.67 -1.07 10.16
C TRP A 73 -19.68 0.45 10.28
N PHE A 74 -20.43 1.16 9.44
CA PHE A 74 -20.54 2.61 9.52
C PHE A 74 -21.12 3.09 10.86
N GLY A 75 -22.13 2.39 11.39
CA GLY A 75 -22.69 2.64 12.72
C GLY A 75 -21.64 2.45 13.82
N LEU A 76 -20.86 1.37 13.76
CA LEU A 76 -19.75 1.13 14.69
C LEU A 76 -18.70 2.24 14.61
N PHE A 77 -18.35 2.70 13.40
CA PHE A 77 -17.46 3.84 13.20
C PHE A 77 -17.98 5.10 13.90
N LEU A 78 -19.28 5.42 13.76
CA LEU A 78 -19.86 6.60 14.41
C LEU A 78 -19.77 6.54 15.95
N ILE A 79 -19.90 5.34 16.55
CA ILE A 79 -19.76 5.12 18.00
C ILE A 79 -18.30 5.21 18.42
N CYS A 80 -17.42 4.47 17.73
CA CYS A 80 -16.00 4.38 18.06
C CYS A 80 -15.26 5.70 17.84
N ARG A 81 -15.64 6.49 16.81
CA ARG A 81 -15.10 7.83 16.55
C ARG A 81 -15.27 8.78 17.74
N ARG A 82 -16.39 8.69 18.47
CA ARG A 82 -16.67 9.55 19.62
C ARG A 82 -15.88 9.17 20.87
N THR A 83 -15.65 7.87 21.06
CA THR A 83 -15.03 7.33 22.28
C THR A 83 -13.51 7.19 22.16
N GLN A 84 -12.99 6.91 20.96
CA GLN A 84 -11.60 6.54 20.71
C GLN A 84 -10.89 7.54 19.77
N LEU A 85 -10.66 8.76 20.25
CA LEU A 85 -10.05 9.84 19.46
C LEU A 85 -8.67 9.49 18.90
N ARG A 86 -7.87 8.69 19.64
CA ARG A 86 -6.52 8.26 19.22
C ARG A 86 -6.51 7.49 17.90
N TRP A 87 -7.58 6.76 17.60
CA TRP A 87 -7.66 5.93 16.39
C TRP A 87 -8.30 6.66 15.23
N TYR A 88 -9.34 7.47 15.50
CA TYR A 88 -10.14 8.10 14.44
C TYR A 88 -9.81 9.56 14.16
N ALA A 89 -9.01 10.22 15.01
CA ALA A 89 -8.47 11.56 14.76
C ALA A 89 -7.07 11.80 15.39
N PRO A 90 -6.09 10.88 15.23
CA PRO A 90 -4.75 11.05 15.77
C PRO A 90 -4.03 12.32 15.32
N ARG A 91 -4.18 12.68 14.03
CA ARG A 91 -3.45 13.81 13.44
C ARG A 91 -3.83 15.18 14.00
N SER A 92 -4.96 15.26 14.69
CA SER A 92 -5.47 16.52 15.24
C SER A 92 -5.01 16.81 16.67
N HIS A 93 -4.40 15.84 17.37
CA HIS A 93 -4.06 15.99 18.80
C HIS A 93 -2.70 15.39 19.22
N LEU A 94 -2.07 14.55 18.41
CA LEU A 94 -0.79 13.95 18.79
C LEU A 94 0.35 14.97 18.84
N PRO A 95 1.21 14.93 19.89
CA PRO A 95 2.26 15.91 20.10
C PRO A 95 3.45 15.72 19.16
N CYS A 96 3.66 14.51 18.61
CA CYS A 96 4.76 14.18 17.71
C CYS A 96 4.69 14.86 16.33
N TRP A 97 3.59 15.56 16.04
CA TRP A 97 3.36 16.28 14.80
C TRP A 97 3.64 17.77 14.96
N HIS A 98 4.29 18.34 13.95
CA HIS A 98 4.46 19.78 13.82
C HIS A 98 3.09 20.46 13.80
N GLN A 99 2.99 21.67 14.39
CA GLN A 99 1.73 22.40 14.46
C GLN A 99 1.08 22.63 13.08
N HIS A 100 1.90 22.80 12.03
CA HIS A 100 1.45 23.02 10.66
C HIS A 100 0.98 21.73 9.93
N GLU A 101 1.29 20.54 10.43
CA GLU A 101 0.85 19.25 9.88
C GLU A 101 -0.47 18.75 10.53
N ARG A 102 -0.91 19.43 11.60
CA ARG A 102 -2.12 19.06 12.35
C ARG A 102 -3.38 19.49 11.61
N THR A 103 -4.36 18.60 11.61
CA THR A 103 -5.67 18.88 11.03
C THR A 103 -6.64 19.43 12.08
N PRO A 104 -7.59 20.30 11.69
CA PRO A 104 -8.54 20.90 12.63
C PRO A 104 -9.42 19.82 13.27
N GLN A 105 -9.67 19.92 14.57
CA GLN A 105 -10.48 18.95 15.29
C GLN A 105 -11.95 19.05 14.87
N LEU A 106 -12.55 17.90 14.55
CA LEU A 106 -13.98 17.81 14.22
C LEU A 106 -14.85 17.70 15.48
N PRO A 107 -16.11 18.19 15.45
CA PRO A 107 -17.09 18.01 16.51
C PRO A 107 -17.35 16.54 16.85
N ARG A 108 -17.67 16.30 18.13
CA ARG A 108 -17.97 14.96 18.69
C ARG A 108 -19.41 14.49 18.50
N GLY A 109 -20.27 15.27 17.84
CA GLY A 109 -21.65 14.87 17.55
C GLY A 109 -21.73 13.72 16.53
N PHE A 110 -22.86 13.01 16.46
CA PHE A 110 -23.07 11.91 15.49
C PHE A 110 -23.13 12.39 14.04
N ILE A 111 -23.71 13.57 13.77
CA ILE A 111 -23.92 14.10 12.41
C ILE A 111 -23.26 15.47 12.21
N ASN A 112 -23.13 16.30 13.25
CA ASN A 112 -22.60 17.67 13.16
C ASN A 112 -21.17 17.76 12.57
N TRP A 113 -20.40 16.68 12.64
CA TRP A 113 -19.06 16.62 12.05
C TRP A 113 -19.07 16.59 10.52
N PHE A 114 -20.13 16.05 9.89
CA PHE A 114 -20.17 15.80 8.46
C PHE A 114 -20.13 17.11 7.66
N GLY A 115 -20.87 18.13 8.11
CA GLY A 115 -20.86 19.45 7.47
C GLY A 115 -19.49 20.13 7.54
N GLN A 116 -18.78 20.01 8.67
CA GLN A 116 -17.42 20.55 8.80
C GLN A 116 -16.40 19.75 7.98
N PHE A 117 -16.54 18.43 7.93
CA PHE A 117 -15.72 17.55 7.10
C PHE A 117 -15.85 17.88 5.60
N LEU A 118 -17.06 18.14 5.11
CA LEU A 118 -17.26 18.54 3.70
C LEU A 118 -16.67 19.93 3.39
N LYS A 119 -16.59 20.84 4.38
CA LYS A 119 -15.97 22.17 4.21
C LYS A 119 -14.45 22.12 4.07
N ILE A 120 -13.77 21.11 4.63
CA ILE A 120 -12.31 20.99 4.55
C ILE A 120 -11.91 20.65 3.11
N SER A 121 -11.17 21.52 2.43
CA SER A 121 -10.76 21.25 1.05
C SER A 121 -9.73 20.11 0.95
N ASP A 122 -9.75 19.38 -0.17
CA ASP A 122 -8.74 18.35 -0.47
C ASP A 122 -7.31 18.93 -0.50
N ALA A 123 -7.17 20.22 -0.84
CA ALA A 123 -5.89 20.93 -0.82
C ALA A 123 -5.26 20.96 0.58
N HIS A 124 -6.06 20.85 1.66
CA HIS A 124 -5.51 20.74 3.00
C HIS A 124 -4.59 19.52 3.15
N VAL A 125 -4.89 18.40 2.49
CA VAL A 125 -4.04 17.19 2.50
C VAL A 125 -2.67 17.45 1.84
N LEU A 126 -2.63 18.30 0.81
CA LEU A 126 -1.39 18.71 0.16
C LEU A 126 -0.47 19.48 1.12
N HIS A 127 -1.06 20.33 1.98
CA HIS A 127 -0.30 21.12 2.94
C HIS A 127 0.06 20.33 4.20
N SER A 128 -0.84 19.53 4.76
CA SER A 128 -0.65 18.91 6.07
C SER A 128 -0.05 17.50 6.02
N SER A 129 -0.19 16.79 4.89
CA SER A 129 0.21 15.38 4.76
C SER A 129 1.33 15.16 3.75
N SER A 130 0.98 15.01 2.47
CA SER A 130 1.95 14.85 1.39
C SER A 130 1.26 15.05 0.04
N MET A 131 2.08 15.27 -0.99
CA MET A 131 1.60 15.39 -2.36
C MET A 131 0.98 14.07 -2.87
N ASP A 132 1.52 12.91 -2.46
CA ASP A 132 0.97 11.60 -2.83
C ASP A 132 -0.47 11.41 -2.31
N GLY A 133 -0.74 11.79 -1.06
CA GLY A 133 -2.08 11.69 -0.48
C GLY A 133 -3.10 12.55 -1.24
N TYR A 134 -2.72 13.78 -1.58
CA TYR A 134 -3.56 14.66 -2.40
C TYR A 134 -3.83 14.08 -3.78
N LEU A 135 -2.79 13.61 -4.47
CA LEU A 135 -2.91 13.07 -5.82
C LEU A 135 -3.68 11.74 -5.85
N PHE A 136 -3.62 10.93 -4.81
CA PHE A 136 -4.44 9.73 -4.68
C PHE A 136 -5.94 10.08 -4.52
N LEU A 137 -6.28 11.05 -3.67
CA LEU A 137 -7.67 11.53 -3.56
C LEU A 137 -8.17 12.10 -4.88
N ARG A 138 -7.31 12.86 -5.55
CA ARG A 138 -7.58 13.38 -6.89
C ARG A 138 -7.78 12.26 -7.91
N PHE A 139 -6.97 11.20 -7.86
CA PHE A 139 -7.11 10.02 -8.73
C PHE A 139 -8.49 9.38 -8.60
N LEU A 140 -8.92 9.07 -7.36
CA LEU A 140 -10.25 8.48 -7.12
C LEU A 140 -11.37 9.40 -7.58
N ARG A 141 -11.25 10.70 -7.34
CA ARG A 141 -12.24 11.70 -7.78
C ARG A 141 -12.30 11.82 -9.29
N VAL A 142 -11.16 11.86 -9.98
CA VAL A 142 -11.09 11.88 -11.45
C VAL A 142 -11.70 10.59 -12.00
N LEU A 143 -11.35 9.44 -11.45
CA LEU A 143 -11.89 8.16 -11.92
C LEU A 143 -13.42 8.08 -11.77
N SER A 144 -13.93 8.46 -10.60
CA SER A 144 -15.37 8.58 -10.35
C SER A 144 -16.04 9.58 -11.31
N SER A 145 -15.46 10.77 -11.49
CA SER A 145 -15.98 11.77 -12.44
C SER A 145 -15.97 11.28 -13.89
N THR A 146 -14.95 10.52 -14.30
CA THR A 146 -14.87 9.93 -15.64
C THR A 146 -15.97 8.91 -15.84
N CYS A 147 -16.27 8.07 -14.84
CA CYS A 147 -17.41 7.15 -14.90
C CYS A 147 -18.74 7.91 -15.00
N PHE A 148 -18.94 8.97 -14.22
CA PHE A 148 -20.14 9.80 -14.28
C PHE A 148 -20.35 10.45 -15.64
N THR A 149 -19.32 11.11 -16.19
CA THR A 149 -19.40 11.68 -17.55
C THR A 149 -19.60 10.58 -18.59
N GLY A 150 -18.98 9.41 -18.39
CA GLY A 150 -19.20 8.24 -19.23
C GLY A 150 -20.67 7.79 -19.26
N CYS A 151 -21.39 7.85 -18.13
CA CYS A 151 -22.84 7.61 -18.11
C CYS A 151 -23.58 8.63 -18.97
N LEU A 152 -23.25 9.93 -18.86
CA LEU A 152 -23.89 10.99 -19.64
C LEU A 152 -23.68 10.82 -21.15
N ILE A 153 -22.51 10.32 -21.55
CA ILE A 153 -22.18 10.05 -22.95
C ILE A 153 -22.89 8.78 -23.45
N THR A 154 -22.77 7.67 -22.72
CA THR A 154 -23.18 6.35 -23.22
C THR A 154 -24.66 6.02 -23.01
N TRP A 155 -25.26 6.43 -21.87
CA TRP A 155 -26.62 6.01 -21.51
C TRP A 155 -27.70 6.50 -22.47
N PRO A 156 -27.71 7.78 -22.93
CA PRO A 156 -28.78 8.26 -23.80
C PRO A 156 -28.85 7.56 -25.15
N ILE A 157 -27.75 6.98 -25.62
CA ILE A 157 -27.64 6.39 -26.96
C ILE A 157 -27.58 4.86 -26.88
N LEU A 158 -26.67 4.30 -26.09
CA LEU A 158 -26.44 2.84 -26.06
C LEU A 158 -27.54 2.08 -25.32
N ILE A 159 -28.12 2.62 -24.24
CA ILE A 159 -29.19 1.91 -23.51
C ILE A 159 -30.43 1.72 -24.38
N PRO A 160 -30.97 2.74 -25.06
CA PRO A 160 -32.10 2.54 -25.98
C PRO A 160 -31.79 1.56 -27.12
N ILE A 161 -30.57 1.60 -27.66
CA ILE A 161 -30.14 0.68 -28.72
C ILE A 161 -30.07 -0.77 -28.21
N HIS A 162 -29.57 -0.99 -27.00
CA HIS A 162 -29.53 -2.32 -26.38
C HIS A 162 -30.94 -2.85 -26.11
N VAL A 163 -31.82 -2.03 -25.51
CA VAL A 163 -33.21 -2.44 -25.19
C VAL A 163 -33.99 -2.81 -26.45
N THR A 164 -33.83 -2.04 -27.52
CA THR A 164 -34.50 -2.29 -28.81
C THR A 164 -33.77 -3.30 -29.71
N GLY A 165 -32.71 -3.95 -29.20
CA GLY A 165 -31.76 -4.75 -29.99
C GLY A 165 -32.28 -6.09 -30.53
N GLY A 166 -33.42 -6.58 -30.01
CA GLY A 166 -34.20 -7.67 -30.62
C GLY A 166 -33.66 -9.09 -30.41
N ALA A 167 -32.67 -9.32 -29.56
CA ALA A 167 -32.15 -10.68 -29.29
C ALA A 167 -32.88 -11.46 -28.18
N GLY A 168 -33.92 -10.88 -27.57
CA GLY A 168 -34.77 -11.56 -26.58
C GLY A 168 -34.15 -11.75 -25.20
N ASN A 169 -33.03 -11.09 -24.88
CA ASN A 169 -32.48 -11.11 -23.53
C ASN A 169 -33.41 -10.33 -22.58
N THR A 170 -33.53 -10.80 -21.33
CA THR A 170 -34.40 -10.18 -20.32
C THR A 170 -33.61 -9.48 -19.23
N GLN A 171 -34.27 -8.57 -18.49
CA GLN A 171 -33.74 -7.88 -17.31
C GLN A 171 -32.40 -7.15 -17.56
N LEU A 172 -31.31 -7.41 -16.79
CA LEU A 172 -30.02 -6.73 -16.96
C LEU A 172 -29.31 -7.12 -18.26
N ASP A 173 -29.55 -8.33 -18.76
CA ASP A 173 -28.94 -8.79 -20.01
C ASP A 173 -29.57 -8.13 -21.25
N ALA A 174 -30.76 -7.54 -21.11
CA ALA A 174 -31.37 -6.69 -22.14
C ALA A 174 -30.60 -5.38 -22.34
N LEU A 175 -29.83 -4.95 -21.34
CA LEU A 175 -29.06 -3.69 -21.33
C LEU A 175 -27.62 -3.88 -21.83
N ASN A 176 -27.28 -5.05 -22.35
CA ASN A 176 -25.93 -5.40 -22.78
C ASN A 176 -25.83 -5.49 -24.31
N PHE A 177 -24.61 -5.37 -24.82
CA PHE A 177 -24.24 -5.54 -26.22
C PHE A 177 -24.78 -6.85 -26.83
N SER A 178 -24.87 -7.91 -26.02
CA SER A 178 -25.40 -9.21 -26.45
C SER A 178 -26.85 -9.14 -26.95
N ASN A 179 -27.63 -8.13 -26.55
CA ASN A 179 -29.02 -7.98 -26.95
C ASN A 179 -29.20 -7.41 -28.36
N VAL A 180 -28.14 -6.88 -28.98
CA VAL A 180 -28.18 -6.29 -30.32
C VAL A 180 -27.92 -7.37 -31.38
N LYS A 181 -28.82 -7.49 -32.37
CA LYS A 181 -28.66 -8.42 -33.50
C LYS A 181 -28.24 -7.73 -34.79
N ASP A 182 -28.79 -6.54 -35.07
CA ASP A 182 -28.63 -5.83 -36.34
C ASP A 182 -27.21 -5.27 -36.54
N PRO A 183 -26.51 -5.62 -37.65
CA PRO A 183 -25.17 -5.12 -37.94
C PRO A 183 -25.06 -3.59 -38.06
N THR A 184 -26.11 -2.93 -38.52
CA THR A 184 -26.16 -1.46 -38.71
C THR A 184 -26.13 -0.71 -37.38
N ARG A 185 -26.64 -1.30 -36.30
CA ARG A 185 -26.66 -0.68 -34.96
C ARG A 185 -25.29 -0.69 -34.29
N TYR A 186 -24.34 -1.49 -34.78
CA TYR A 186 -22.97 -1.49 -34.25
C TYR A 186 -22.17 -0.23 -34.63
N TYR A 187 -22.58 0.52 -35.65
CA TYR A 187 -21.97 1.83 -35.93
C TYR A 187 -22.14 2.81 -34.77
N ALA A 188 -23.29 2.80 -34.10
CA ALA A 188 -23.50 3.60 -32.91
C ALA A 188 -22.51 3.21 -31.79
N HIS A 189 -22.23 1.92 -31.61
CA HIS A 189 -21.27 1.45 -30.62
C HIS A 189 -19.84 1.91 -30.95
N ALA A 190 -19.42 1.81 -32.21
CA ALA A 190 -18.10 2.28 -32.64
C ALA A 190 -17.94 3.79 -32.45
N ILE A 191 -18.92 4.60 -32.88
CA ILE A 191 -18.88 6.06 -32.72
C ILE A 191 -18.85 6.44 -31.24
N MET A 192 -19.72 5.84 -30.42
CA MET A 192 -19.75 6.11 -28.98
C MET A 192 -18.47 5.69 -28.27
N ALA A 193 -17.87 4.56 -28.68
CA ALA A 193 -16.56 4.14 -28.19
C ALA A 193 -15.47 5.17 -28.54
N CYS A 194 -15.39 5.62 -29.79
CA CYS A 194 -14.44 6.65 -30.20
C CYS A 194 -14.62 7.95 -29.38
N VAL A 195 -15.85 8.42 -29.18
CA VAL A 195 -16.15 9.63 -28.38
C VAL A 195 -15.73 9.44 -26.92
N LEU A 196 -16.12 8.34 -26.29
CA LEU A 196 -15.81 8.07 -24.89
C LEU A 196 -14.30 7.89 -24.69
N PHE A 197 -13.63 7.10 -25.52
CA PHE A 197 -12.20 6.83 -25.38
C PHE A 197 -11.35 8.07 -25.66
N THR A 198 -11.75 8.90 -26.63
CA THR A 198 -11.13 10.22 -26.85
C THR A 198 -11.29 11.12 -25.62
N TYR A 199 -12.47 11.14 -25.00
CA TYR A 199 -12.69 11.88 -23.76
C TYR A 199 -11.81 11.37 -22.62
N VAL A 200 -11.70 10.05 -22.42
CA VAL A 200 -10.85 9.47 -21.38
C VAL A 200 -9.38 9.79 -21.64
N PHE A 201 -8.92 9.68 -22.89
CA PHE A 201 -7.56 10.06 -23.29
C PHE A 201 -7.28 11.55 -23.04
N TYR A 202 -8.24 12.42 -23.34
CA TYR A 202 -8.19 13.84 -23.01
C TYR A 202 -8.09 14.09 -21.50
N VAL A 203 -8.89 13.39 -20.68
CA VAL A 203 -8.82 13.48 -19.21
C VAL A 203 -7.45 13.05 -18.69
N VAL A 204 -6.91 11.93 -19.18
CA VAL A 204 -5.56 11.45 -18.82
C VAL A 204 -4.50 12.49 -19.19
N THR A 205 -4.55 13.05 -20.40
CA THR A 205 -3.63 14.09 -20.86
C THR A 205 -3.72 15.34 -19.99
N ARG A 206 -4.94 15.81 -19.72
CA ARG A 206 -5.20 16.98 -18.87
C ARG A 206 -4.64 16.79 -17.46
N GLU A 207 -4.92 15.65 -16.83
CA GLU A 207 -4.47 15.37 -15.47
C GLU A 207 -2.96 15.14 -15.39
N SER A 208 -2.36 14.61 -16.46
CA SER A 208 -0.91 14.48 -16.57
C SER A 208 -0.20 15.85 -16.64
N LEU A 209 -0.76 16.80 -17.40
CA LEU A 209 -0.28 18.19 -17.43
C LEU A 209 -0.48 18.89 -16.08
N PHE A 210 -1.66 18.72 -15.45
CA PHE A 210 -1.93 19.26 -14.12
C PHE A 210 -0.90 18.74 -13.10
N TYR A 211 -0.59 17.44 -13.14
CA TYR A 211 0.40 16.83 -12.28
C TYR A 211 1.79 17.42 -12.49
N ALA A 212 2.24 17.57 -13.75
CA ALA A 212 3.54 18.15 -14.06
C ALA A 212 3.70 19.54 -13.42
N ASN A 213 2.73 20.41 -13.63
CA ASN A 213 2.78 21.79 -13.13
C ASN A 213 2.62 21.85 -11.60
N LEU A 214 1.82 20.97 -10.99
CA LEU A 214 1.71 20.88 -9.53
C LEU A 214 3.02 20.40 -8.90
N ARG A 215 3.65 19.40 -9.50
CA ARG A 215 4.93 18.86 -9.03
C ARG A 215 6.03 19.91 -9.12
N GLN A 216 6.09 20.65 -10.22
CA GLN A 216 6.99 21.78 -10.40
C GLN A 216 6.78 22.83 -9.30
N ALA A 217 5.53 23.24 -9.06
CA ALA A 217 5.20 24.19 -8.00
C ALA A 217 5.55 23.67 -6.59
N TYR A 218 5.38 22.37 -6.35
CA TYR A 218 5.71 21.74 -5.07
C TYR A 218 7.22 21.68 -4.81
N LEU A 219 7.99 21.24 -5.81
CA LEU A 219 9.45 21.10 -5.72
C LEU A 219 10.17 22.45 -5.66
N ASN A 220 9.58 23.50 -6.23
CA ASN A 220 10.09 24.88 -6.16
C ASN A 220 9.61 25.64 -4.91
N SER A 221 8.81 25.01 -4.03
CA SER A 221 8.37 25.69 -2.80
C SER A 221 9.56 25.97 -1.87
N PRO A 222 9.59 27.10 -1.14
CA PRO A 222 10.68 27.42 -0.22
C PRO A 222 10.92 26.34 0.84
N ALA A 223 9.84 25.67 1.27
CA ALA A 223 9.90 24.55 2.21
C ALA A 223 10.55 23.28 1.64
N TYR A 224 10.68 23.16 0.32
CA TYR A 224 11.29 22.03 -0.36
C TYR A 224 12.71 22.34 -0.86
N VAL A 225 12.92 23.50 -1.50
CA VAL A 225 14.21 23.93 -2.07
C VAL A 225 15.34 23.96 -1.03
N ARG A 226 15.02 24.28 0.23
CA ARG A 226 16.00 24.36 1.32
C ARG A 226 16.43 23.00 1.88
N ARG A 227 15.69 21.94 1.57
CA ARG A 227 15.96 20.60 2.09
C ARG A 227 17.26 20.05 1.53
N ILE A 228 18.01 19.33 2.34
CA ILE A 228 19.23 18.63 1.90
C ILE A 228 18.89 17.66 0.77
N SER A 229 17.78 16.92 0.88
CA SER A 229 17.40 15.96 -0.16
C SER A 229 17.26 16.60 -1.54
N SER A 230 16.67 17.80 -1.62
CA SER A 230 16.45 18.50 -2.89
C SER A 230 17.73 18.90 -3.61
N ARG A 231 18.84 19.07 -2.88
CA ARG A 231 20.16 19.48 -3.37
C ARG A 231 21.14 18.32 -3.49
N THR A 232 20.74 17.11 -3.09
CA THR A 232 21.60 15.93 -3.14
C THR A 232 21.24 14.98 -4.28
N VAL A 233 22.26 14.60 -5.05
CA VAL A 233 22.16 13.61 -6.14
C VAL A 233 22.89 12.33 -5.76
N LEU A 234 22.21 11.19 -5.92
CA LEU A 234 22.77 9.86 -5.82
C LEU A 234 23.31 9.43 -7.19
N PHE A 235 24.60 9.11 -7.25
CA PHE A 235 25.25 8.49 -8.40
C PHE A 235 25.52 7.01 -8.11
N MET A 236 25.10 6.13 -9.02
CA MET A 236 25.31 4.68 -8.92
C MET A 236 26.33 4.19 -9.96
N SER A 237 26.91 3.02 -9.74
CA SER A 237 27.89 2.40 -10.65
C SER A 237 29.12 3.29 -10.88
N VAL A 238 29.63 3.90 -9.81
CA VAL A 238 30.82 4.78 -9.88
C VAL A 238 32.10 3.95 -9.98
N PRO A 239 32.99 4.23 -10.95
CA PRO A 239 34.30 3.57 -11.06
C PRO A 239 35.20 3.87 -9.84
N GLU A 240 36.11 2.96 -9.50
CA GLU A 240 37.04 3.13 -8.36
C GLU A 240 37.86 4.42 -8.46
N ASP A 241 38.27 4.81 -9.67
CA ASP A 241 39.07 6.01 -9.90
C ASP A 241 38.39 7.30 -9.43
N TYR A 242 37.06 7.34 -9.51
CA TYR A 242 36.23 8.50 -9.16
C TYR A 242 35.68 8.46 -7.73
N LYS A 243 36.07 7.47 -6.92
CA LYS A 243 35.73 7.41 -5.49
C LYS A 243 36.68 8.23 -4.62
N ASN A 244 37.08 9.39 -5.11
CA ASN A 244 38.00 10.31 -4.45
C ASN A 244 37.44 11.73 -4.53
N GLU A 245 37.41 12.43 -3.40
CA GLU A 245 36.88 13.79 -3.32
C GLU A 245 37.56 14.77 -4.30
N PRO A 246 38.89 14.83 -4.42
CA PRO A 246 39.55 15.78 -5.33
C PRO A 246 39.14 15.60 -6.80
N LYS A 247 39.03 14.35 -7.26
CA LYS A 247 38.61 14.04 -8.64
C LYS A 247 37.14 14.39 -8.87
N LEU A 248 36.27 14.18 -7.89
CA LEU A 248 34.87 14.58 -8.00
C LEU A 248 34.72 16.10 -8.09
N ARG A 249 35.54 16.85 -7.34
CA ARG A 249 35.61 18.31 -7.45
C ARG A 249 36.15 18.78 -8.80
N GLN A 250 37.09 18.05 -9.41
CA GLN A 250 37.50 18.32 -10.79
C GLN A 250 36.39 18.08 -11.82
N VAL A 251 35.53 17.08 -11.61
CA VAL A 251 34.44 16.74 -12.54
C VAL A 251 33.25 17.69 -12.45
N PHE A 252 32.82 18.05 -11.25
CA PHE A 252 31.61 18.85 -11.03
C PHE A 252 31.89 20.31 -10.64
N GLY A 253 33.15 20.69 -10.45
CA GLY A 253 33.57 22.04 -10.08
C GLY A 253 33.21 22.45 -8.64
N ASP A 254 33.19 23.77 -8.41
CA ASP A 254 32.97 24.37 -7.09
C ASP A 254 31.49 24.40 -6.66
N SER A 255 30.57 23.89 -7.50
CA SER A 255 29.14 23.76 -7.16
C SER A 255 28.86 22.74 -6.05
N ILE A 256 29.85 21.90 -5.71
CA ILE A 256 29.73 20.86 -4.68
C ILE A 256 29.88 21.46 -3.28
N ARG A 257 28.86 21.24 -2.45
CA ARG A 257 28.89 21.56 -1.03
C ARG A 257 29.49 20.43 -0.19
N ARG A 258 28.98 19.19 -0.36
CA ARG A 258 29.41 18.00 0.42
C ARG A 258 29.37 16.73 -0.42
N ILE A 259 30.23 15.78 -0.08
CA ILE A 259 30.28 14.45 -0.72
C ILE A 259 30.19 13.38 0.37
N TRP A 260 29.33 12.39 0.16
CA TRP A 260 29.27 11.18 0.98
C TRP A 260 29.65 9.98 0.13
N ILE A 261 30.83 9.43 0.41
CA ILE A 261 31.32 8.19 -0.18
C ILE A 261 30.83 7.04 0.71
N THR A 262 30.01 6.15 0.15
CA THR A 262 29.45 5.04 0.94
C THR A 262 30.45 3.89 1.04
N SER A 263 30.55 3.27 2.22
CA SER A 263 31.43 2.13 2.51
C SER A 263 30.65 0.85 2.77
N ASP A 264 31.26 -0.33 2.63
CA ASP A 264 30.59 -1.60 2.95
C ASP A 264 30.44 -1.80 4.46
N CYS A 265 29.25 -1.52 5.00
CA CYS A 265 29.00 -1.61 6.44
C CYS A 265 28.35 -2.93 6.90
N LYS A 266 28.39 -4.02 6.12
CA LYS A 266 27.76 -5.30 6.52
C LYS A 266 28.20 -5.82 7.90
N GLU A 267 29.50 -5.77 8.17
CA GLU A 267 30.06 -6.23 9.45
C GLU A 267 29.65 -5.31 10.60
N LEU A 268 29.80 -4.00 10.40
CA LEU A 268 29.40 -2.97 11.36
C LEU A 268 27.90 -3.06 11.69
N MET A 269 27.05 -3.19 10.67
CA MET A 269 25.60 -3.38 10.83
C MET A 269 25.30 -4.61 11.68
N LYS A 270 25.96 -5.75 11.44
CA LYS A 270 25.77 -6.95 12.25
C LYS A 270 26.14 -6.74 13.73
N LYS A 271 27.19 -5.94 14.01
CA LYS A 271 27.63 -5.60 15.37
C LYS A 271 26.69 -4.59 16.04
N VAL A 272 26.23 -3.58 15.31
CA VAL A 272 25.21 -2.61 15.74
C VAL A 272 23.88 -3.32 16.05
N ASP A 273 23.42 -4.21 15.17
CA ASP A 273 22.21 -5.02 15.40
C ASP A 273 22.38 -5.91 16.64
N LYS A 274 23.57 -6.49 16.83
CA LYS A 274 23.89 -7.26 18.05
C LYS A 274 23.81 -6.36 19.29
N ARG A 275 24.44 -5.17 19.28
CA ARG A 275 24.41 -4.18 20.36
C ARG A 275 22.97 -3.79 20.72
N ASP A 276 22.19 -3.40 19.74
CA ASP A 276 20.82 -2.94 19.93
C ASP A 276 19.92 -4.09 20.42
N SER A 277 20.10 -5.31 19.89
CA SER A 277 19.39 -6.50 20.38
C SER A 277 19.71 -6.82 21.85
N LEU A 278 20.96 -6.63 22.28
CA LEU A 278 21.39 -6.81 23.67
C LEU A 278 20.77 -5.72 24.55
N ALA A 279 20.78 -4.46 24.11
CA ALA A 279 20.16 -3.35 24.80
C ALA A 279 18.64 -3.58 24.99
N TYR A 280 17.91 -3.99 23.96
CA TYR A 280 16.48 -4.29 24.07
C TYR A 280 16.20 -5.52 24.95
N ARG A 281 17.09 -6.52 24.94
CA ARG A 281 17.00 -7.66 25.87
C ARG A 281 17.24 -7.22 27.32
N LEU A 282 18.17 -6.30 27.56
CA LEU A 282 18.45 -5.72 28.87
C LEU A 282 17.26 -4.92 29.37
N GLU A 283 16.72 -4.00 28.57
CA GLU A 283 15.51 -3.23 28.89
C GLU A 283 14.33 -4.14 29.28
N LYS A 284 14.12 -5.22 28.51
CA LYS A 284 13.08 -6.21 28.80
C LYS A 284 13.36 -6.99 30.08
N ALA A 285 14.61 -7.36 30.35
CA ALA A 285 15.00 -8.07 31.56
C ALA A 285 14.80 -7.20 32.81
N GLU A 286 15.25 -5.95 32.77
CA GLU A 286 15.08 -4.95 33.83
C GLU A 286 13.60 -4.68 34.09
N THR A 287 12.81 -4.43 33.05
CA THR A 287 11.38 -4.18 33.17
C THR A 287 10.66 -5.38 33.81
N ASN A 288 10.99 -6.61 33.42
CA ASN A 288 10.41 -7.81 34.03
C ASN A 288 10.82 -7.95 35.50
N PHE A 289 12.07 -7.62 35.84
CA PHE A 289 12.57 -7.65 37.21
C PHE A 289 11.83 -6.64 38.10
N ILE A 290 11.69 -5.40 37.64
CA ILE A 290 10.94 -4.34 38.34
C ILE A 290 9.46 -4.72 38.52
N ARG A 291 8.83 -5.26 37.47
CA ARG A 291 7.43 -5.74 37.57
C ARG A 291 7.29 -6.94 38.51
N ALA A 292 8.26 -7.85 38.55
CA ALA A 292 8.27 -8.95 39.50
C ALA A 292 8.40 -8.43 40.94
N ALA A 293 9.28 -7.46 41.18
CA ALA A 293 9.43 -6.80 42.47
C ALA A 293 8.13 -6.11 42.91
N ASN A 294 7.50 -5.32 42.03
CA ASN A 294 6.23 -4.66 42.33
C ASN A 294 5.08 -5.68 42.53
N SER A 295 5.09 -6.82 41.82
CA SER A 295 4.11 -7.89 42.06
C SER A 295 4.27 -8.54 43.43
N ALA A 296 5.52 -8.73 43.89
CA ALA A 296 5.81 -9.24 45.22
C ALA A 296 5.37 -8.23 46.30
N ARG A 297 5.60 -6.94 46.06
CA ARG A 297 5.08 -5.84 46.90
C ARG A 297 3.57 -5.88 47.02
N LEU A 298 2.84 -5.93 45.90
CA LEU A 298 1.37 -5.98 45.90
C LEU A 298 0.82 -7.21 46.64
N LYS A 299 1.50 -8.36 46.54
CA LYS A 299 1.16 -9.56 47.33
C LYS A 299 1.40 -9.34 48.83
N ALA A 300 2.54 -8.75 49.20
CA ALA A 300 2.85 -8.48 50.60
C ALA A 300 1.90 -7.45 51.24
N PHE A 301 1.50 -6.43 50.48
CA PHE A 301 0.47 -5.46 50.89
C PHE A 301 -0.89 -6.15 51.11
N LYS A 302 -1.34 -6.99 50.17
CA LYS A 302 -2.58 -7.77 50.32
C LYS A 302 -2.56 -8.73 51.51
N ASN A 303 -1.39 -9.28 51.83
CA ASN A 303 -1.21 -10.17 52.97
C ASN A 303 -1.05 -9.42 54.31
N GLY A 304 -1.22 -8.10 54.34
CA GLY A 304 -1.17 -7.29 55.56
C GLY A 304 0.23 -7.12 56.17
N VAL A 305 1.29 -7.50 55.45
CA VAL A 305 2.68 -7.46 55.94
C VAL A 305 3.25 -6.04 55.94
N ILE A 306 2.67 -5.13 55.14
CA ILE A 306 3.09 -3.75 54.98
C ILE A 306 1.87 -2.85 55.18
N THR A 307 1.95 -1.91 56.13
CA THR A 307 0.82 -1.10 56.59
C THR A 307 0.75 0.31 55.99
N SER A 308 1.78 0.79 55.29
CA SER A 308 1.74 2.08 54.56
C SER A 308 2.33 1.99 53.15
N ASP A 309 1.76 2.78 52.22
CA ASP A 309 2.16 2.85 50.80
C ASP A 309 3.20 3.95 50.52
N THR A 310 3.65 4.67 51.56
CA THR A 310 4.64 5.75 51.48
C THR A 310 6.07 5.19 51.51
N CYS A 311 6.90 5.68 50.59
CA CYS A 311 8.35 5.49 50.67
C CYS A 311 8.85 6.18 51.94
N LEU A 312 9.16 5.40 52.98
CA LEU A 312 10.00 5.91 54.06
C LEU A 312 11.43 5.95 53.53
N ASP A 313 11.93 7.18 53.41
CA ASP A 313 13.32 7.60 53.40
C ASP A 313 14.33 6.70 52.69
N CYS A 314 14.74 7.24 51.55
CA CYS A 314 16.05 7.06 50.95
C CYS A 314 17.15 6.94 52.03
N GLU A 315 18.12 6.07 51.81
CA GLU A 315 19.40 5.94 52.53
C GLU A 315 19.50 4.99 53.75
N GLY A 316 18.44 4.68 54.50
CA GLY A 316 18.62 4.00 55.80
C GLY A 316 18.38 2.48 55.89
N GLY A 317 17.50 1.90 55.08
CA GLY A 317 16.90 0.59 55.39
C GLY A 317 17.10 -0.48 54.31
N THR A 318 18.06 -1.40 54.50
CA THR A 318 18.12 -2.63 53.69
C THR A 318 16.94 -3.53 54.05
N HIS A 319 15.75 -3.30 53.48
CA HIS A 319 14.59 -4.16 53.73
C HIS A 319 14.94 -5.62 53.40
N SER A 320 14.79 -6.52 54.38
CA SER A 320 15.02 -7.98 54.28
C SER A 320 14.40 -8.63 53.02
N TRP A 321 13.29 -8.07 52.52
CA TRP A 321 12.59 -8.52 51.32
C TRP A 321 13.35 -8.30 50.00
N ARG A 322 14.29 -7.32 49.92
CA ARG A 322 15.16 -7.13 48.75
C ARG A 322 15.97 -8.39 48.44
N LYS A 323 16.46 -9.09 49.47
CA LYS A 323 17.26 -10.31 49.32
C LYS A 323 16.43 -11.51 48.82
N LYS A 324 15.09 -11.45 48.90
CA LYS A 324 14.20 -12.55 48.45
C LYS A 324 13.86 -12.50 46.97
N ILE A 325 14.02 -11.36 46.28
CA ILE A 325 13.66 -11.23 44.85
C ILE A 325 14.88 -11.63 44.02
N ARG A 326 14.84 -12.84 43.45
CA ARG A 326 15.94 -13.38 42.65
C ARG A 326 16.00 -12.71 41.27
N ARG A 327 17.15 -12.14 40.92
CA ARG A 327 17.42 -11.64 39.56
C ARG A 327 17.29 -12.76 38.52
N PRO A 328 16.80 -12.46 37.29
CA PRO A 328 16.61 -13.47 36.26
C PRO A 328 17.96 -14.05 35.84
N GLY A 329 18.11 -15.37 35.91
CA GLY A 329 19.33 -16.06 35.46
C GLY A 329 19.08 -16.86 34.19
N HIS A 330 20.06 -16.87 33.29
CA HIS A 330 20.07 -17.71 32.09
C HIS A 330 21.37 -18.50 32.01
N ARG A 331 21.41 -19.52 31.15
CA ARG A 331 22.66 -20.22 30.83
C ARG A 331 23.15 -19.72 29.48
N VAL A 332 24.42 -19.30 29.41
CA VAL A 332 25.03 -18.80 28.17
C VAL A 332 25.15 -19.91 27.11
N LYS A 333 25.39 -21.15 27.57
CA LYS A 333 25.39 -22.38 26.76
C LYS A 333 24.42 -23.37 27.39
N LEU A 334 23.89 -24.32 26.60
CA LEU A 334 22.88 -25.31 27.04
C LEU A 334 23.28 -26.04 28.35
N PHE A 335 24.58 -26.32 28.54
CA PHE A 335 25.15 -27.00 29.71
C PHE A 335 26.09 -26.13 30.56
N GLY A 336 26.02 -24.80 30.45
CA GLY A 336 26.86 -23.88 31.24
C GLY A 336 26.30 -23.52 32.62
N PRO A 337 27.10 -22.87 33.50
CA PRO A 337 26.61 -22.33 34.76
C PRO A 337 25.53 -21.27 34.53
N LYS A 338 24.56 -21.18 35.46
CA LYS A 338 23.51 -20.17 35.41
C LYS A 338 24.08 -18.83 35.86
N VAL A 339 24.19 -17.89 34.93
CA VAL A 339 24.69 -16.54 35.20
C VAL A 339 23.51 -15.58 35.42
N ASP A 340 23.77 -14.50 36.16
CA ASP A 340 22.82 -13.38 36.24
C ASP A 340 22.69 -12.74 34.86
N SER A 341 21.47 -12.70 34.32
CA SER A 341 21.22 -12.21 32.97
C SER A 341 21.45 -10.71 32.87
N ILE A 342 21.10 -9.93 33.90
CA ILE A 342 21.23 -8.48 33.86
C ILE A 342 22.70 -8.08 33.85
N ARG A 343 23.48 -8.63 34.80
CA ARG A 343 24.92 -8.38 34.89
C ARG A 343 25.64 -8.81 33.62
N TRP A 344 25.36 -10.02 33.13
CA TRP A 344 25.95 -10.51 31.88
C TRP A 344 25.60 -9.62 30.68
N LEU A 345 24.34 -9.17 30.56
CA LEU A 345 23.91 -8.28 29.48
C LEU A 345 24.60 -6.90 29.55
N ARG A 346 24.78 -6.33 30.76
CA ARG A 346 25.53 -5.08 30.94
C ARG A 346 26.99 -5.23 30.48
N ASP A 347 27.67 -6.27 30.95
CA ASP A 347 29.07 -6.51 30.63
C ASP A 347 29.28 -6.77 29.13
N GLU A 348 28.41 -7.59 28.52
CA GLU A 348 28.45 -7.88 27.08
C GLU A 348 28.10 -6.63 26.24
N LEU A 349 27.15 -5.80 26.70
CA LEU A 349 26.78 -4.57 26.00
C LEU A 349 27.92 -3.56 25.98
N VAL A 350 28.68 -3.41 27.08
CA VAL A 350 29.87 -2.54 27.11
C VAL A 350 30.93 -3.03 26.11
N LYS A 351 31.22 -4.33 26.11
CA LYS A 351 32.19 -4.93 25.16
C LYS A 351 31.79 -4.69 23.71
N VAL A 352 30.55 -5.02 23.35
CA VAL A 352 30.05 -4.87 21.97
C VAL A 352 29.94 -3.40 21.58
N SER A 353 29.60 -2.50 22.51
CA SER A 353 29.54 -1.06 22.22
C SER A 353 30.92 -0.51 21.88
N LYS A 354 31.97 -0.92 22.61
CA LYS A 354 33.35 -0.57 22.28
C LYS A 354 33.79 -1.12 20.92
N GLU A 355 33.49 -2.39 20.62
CA GLU A 355 33.76 -2.96 19.29
C GLU A 355 33.05 -2.19 18.16
N VAL A 356 31.84 -1.70 18.42
CA VAL A 356 31.08 -0.88 17.46
C VAL A 356 31.75 0.49 17.27
N GLU A 357 32.18 1.14 18.35
CA GLU A 357 32.89 2.42 18.30
C GLU A 357 34.19 2.30 17.49
N ASP A 358 35.01 1.28 17.78
CA ASP A 358 36.25 0.99 17.05
C ASP A 358 35.98 0.80 15.54
N LEU A 359 34.93 0.03 15.18
CA LEU A 359 34.55 -0.17 13.78
C LEU A 359 34.01 1.12 13.14
N GLN A 360 33.22 1.92 13.87
CA GLN A 360 32.71 3.20 13.37
C GLN A 360 33.86 4.17 13.05
N GLU A 361 34.91 4.18 13.88
CA GLU A 361 36.11 4.98 13.63
C GLU A 361 36.86 4.54 12.38
N GLN A 362 37.06 3.22 12.17
CA GLN A 362 37.66 2.70 10.93
C GLN A 362 36.89 3.14 9.68
N HIS A 363 35.55 3.17 9.75
CA HIS A 363 34.71 3.66 8.66
C HIS A 363 34.84 5.17 8.44
N ARG A 364 34.95 5.97 9.51
CA ARG A 364 35.16 7.43 9.42
C ARG A 364 36.54 7.79 8.86
N ASN A 365 37.54 6.98 9.15
CA ASN A 365 38.91 7.14 8.64
C ASN A 365 39.05 6.69 7.17
N GLY A 366 38.05 6.02 6.59
CA GLY A 366 38.09 5.55 5.20
C GLY A 366 38.91 4.28 4.99
N GLU A 367 39.14 3.48 6.03
CA GLU A 367 39.96 2.25 5.96
C GLU A 367 39.22 1.08 5.28
N LYS A 368 37.89 1.17 5.17
CA LYS A 368 37.03 0.12 4.62
C LYS A 368 36.75 0.32 3.13
N LYS A 369 36.38 -0.77 2.44
CA LYS A 369 36.10 -0.74 1.00
C LYS A 369 34.90 0.16 0.67
N ASN A 370 35.10 1.07 -0.29
CA ASN A 370 34.06 1.96 -0.81
C ASN A 370 33.11 1.23 -1.77
N LEU A 371 31.81 1.49 -1.65
CA LEU A 371 30.78 0.98 -2.56
C LEU A 371 30.81 1.73 -3.90
N SER A 372 30.15 1.18 -4.91
CA SER A 372 29.98 1.82 -6.23
C SER A 372 28.89 2.89 -6.25
N ALA A 373 28.57 3.53 -5.12
CA ALA A 373 27.57 4.57 -5.01
C ALA A 373 28.06 5.73 -4.13
N LEU A 374 27.67 6.94 -4.49
CA LEU A 374 28.00 8.15 -3.73
C LEU A 374 26.85 9.14 -3.80
N PHE A 375 26.79 10.01 -2.79
CA PHE A 375 25.86 11.13 -2.74
C PHE A 375 26.66 12.44 -2.80
N ILE A 376 26.19 13.39 -3.60
CA ILE A 376 26.79 14.72 -3.72
C ILE A 376 25.72 15.76 -3.43
N GLU A 377 25.92 16.59 -2.41
CA GLU A 377 25.13 17.80 -2.15
C GLU A 377 25.73 18.97 -2.91
N PHE A 378 24.88 19.68 -3.64
CA PHE A 378 25.22 20.90 -4.35
C PHE A 378 24.79 22.14 -3.56
N ASN A 379 25.38 23.29 -3.88
CA ASN A 379 25.04 24.56 -3.22
C ASN A 379 23.56 24.93 -3.45
N THR A 380 23.09 24.78 -4.67
CA THR A 380 21.72 25.12 -5.10
C THR A 380 20.96 23.90 -5.66
N GLN A 381 19.63 23.98 -5.69
CA GLN A 381 18.80 22.94 -6.33
C GLN A 381 19.00 22.92 -7.85
N SER A 382 19.21 24.08 -8.47
CA SER A 382 19.48 24.21 -9.91
C SER A 382 20.76 23.45 -10.29
N ASP A 383 21.84 23.59 -9.51
CA ASP A 383 23.09 22.87 -9.77
C ASP A 383 22.91 21.35 -9.68
N ALA A 384 22.13 20.88 -8.69
CA ALA A 384 21.81 19.47 -8.54
C ALA A 384 21.01 18.93 -9.75
N GLN A 385 20.07 19.71 -10.29
CA GLN A 385 19.30 19.35 -11.48
C GLN A 385 20.18 19.32 -12.75
N ILE A 386 21.14 20.26 -12.87
CA ILE A 386 22.12 20.28 -13.95
C ILE A 386 22.99 19.02 -13.89
N ALA A 387 23.50 18.67 -12.71
CA ALA A 387 24.32 17.47 -12.52
C ALA A 387 23.55 16.16 -12.81
N LEU A 388 22.25 16.14 -12.53
CA LEU A 388 21.37 15.00 -12.82
C LEU A 388 21.15 14.80 -14.33
N GLN A 389 21.02 15.89 -15.09
CA GLN A 389 20.72 15.86 -16.53
C GLN A 389 21.98 15.73 -17.40
N THR A 390 23.08 16.36 -16.99
CA THR A 390 24.36 16.34 -17.72
C THR A 390 24.97 14.95 -17.69
N LEU A 391 25.53 14.47 -18.81
CA LEU A 391 26.24 13.18 -18.84
C LEU A 391 27.47 13.24 -17.92
N SER A 392 27.51 12.37 -16.91
CA SER A 392 28.57 12.43 -15.88
C SER A 392 29.85 11.67 -16.25
N HIS A 393 29.76 10.73 -17.19
CA HIS A 393 30.89 9.88 -17.58
C HIS A 393 30.84 9.55 -19.08
N HIS A 394 32.00 9.46 -19.72
CA HIS A 394 32.13 9.22 -21.15
C HIS A 394 31.83 7.76 -21.55
N GLN A 395 32.10 6.78 -20.66
CA GLN A 395 31.74 5.38 -20.89
C GLN A 395 30.27 5.10 -20.53
N PRO A 396 29.57 4.26 -21.31
CA PRO A 396 28.19 3.90 -21.04
C PRO A 396 28.06 3.17 -19.69
N LEU A 397 26.89 3.30 -19.06
CA LEU A 397 26.48 2.57 -17.85
C LEU A 397 27.33 2.83 -16.59
N HIS A 398 28.29 3.75 -16.65
CA HIS A 398 29.05 4.26 -15.51
C HIS A 398 28.40 5.53 -14.96
N MET A 399 28.49 5.74 -13.64
CA MET A 399 27.83 6.85 -12.93
C MET A 399 26.32 6.97 -13.23
N THR A 400 25.70 5.85 -13.59
CA THR A 400 24.29 5.72 -13.93
C THR A 400 23.70 4.44 -13.31
N PRO A 401 22.41 4.44 -12.93
CA PRO A 401 21.46 5.55 -12.94
C PRO A 401 21.72 6.60 -11.84
N ARG A 402 21.09 7.79 -11.99
CA ARG A 402 21.20 8.92 -11.06
C ARG A 402 19.82 9.29 -10.52
N PHE A 403 19.76 9.70 -9.25
CA PHE A 403 18.50 10.03 -8.59
C PHE A 403 18.64 11.27 -7.72
N ILE A 404 17.59 12.08 -7.61
CA ILE A 404 17.57 13.29 -6.79
C ILE A 404 16.46 13.24 -5.73
N GLY A 405 16.71 13.86 -4.58
CA GLY A 405 15.71 14.01 -3.54
C GLY A 405 15.28 12.72 -2.86
N ILE A 406 16.19 11.77 -2.76
CA ILE A 406 15.98 10.62 -1.88
C ILE A 406 16.20 11.10 -0.44
N SER A 407 15.21 10.93 0.43
CA SER A 407 15.38 11.22 1.85
C SER A 407 16.35 10.20 2.47
N PRO A 408 17.25 10.59 3.40
CA PRO A 408 18.13 9.66 4.11
C PRO A 408 17.47 8.39 4.65
N LYS A 409 16.28 8.55 5.24
CA LYS A 409 15.48 7.45 5.83
C LYS A 409 14.91 6.49 4.79
N GLU A 410 14.84 6.90 3.52
CA GLU A 410 14.27 6.11 2.42
C GLU A 410 15.35 5.36 1.61
N VAL A 411 16.64 5.57 1.89
CA VAL A 411 17.74 4.90 1.19
C VAL A 411 17.73 3.40 1.47
N VAL A 412 17.79 2.60 0.41
CA VAL A 412 17.93 1.13 0.51
C VAL A 412 19.41 0.78 0.33
N TRP A 413 20.14 0.77 1.43
CA TRP A 413 21.61 0.57 1.47
C TRP A 413 22.07 -0.73 0.80
N SER A 414 21.30 -1.82 0.94
CA SER A 414 21.59 -3.11 0.30
C SER A 414 21.65 -3.06 -1.23
N SER A 415 21.07 -2.02 -1.85
CA SER A 415 20.96 -1.86 -3.30
C SER A 415 22.00 -0.91 -3.90
N LEU A 416 22.83 -0.28 -3.06
CA LEU A 416 23.88 0.65 -3.47
C LEU A 416 25.14 -0.06 -3.98
N ASN A 417 25.46 -1.24 -3.44
CA ASN A 417 26.63 -2.03 -3.80
C ASN A 417 26.41 -2.94 -5.03
N LEU A 418 25.91 -2.37 -6.13
CA LEU A 418 25.69 -3.11 -7.38
C LEU A 418 26.46 -2.45 -8.52
N SER A 419 27.28 -3.26 -9.19
CA SER A 419 27.94 -2.86 -10.43
C SER A 419 26.93 -2.83 -11.60
N TRP A 420 27.30 -2.16 -12.68
CA TRP A 420 26.43 -1.94 -13.82
C TRP A 420 25.96 -3.25 -14.50
N TRP A 421 26.85 -4.24 -14.70
CA TRP A 421 26.48 -5.55 -15.25
C TRP A 421 25.53 -6.33 -14.34
N GLN A 422 25.78 -6.31 -13.03
CA GLN A 422 24.90 -6.97 -12.06
C GLN A 422 23.50 -6.38 -12.10
N ARG A 423 23.35 -5.06 -12.33
CA ARG A 423 22.05 -4.42 -12.49
C ARG A 423 21.31 -4.93 -13.72
N ILE A 424 21.99 -5.10 -14.86
CA ILE A 424 21.38 -5.61 -16.10
C ILE A 424 20.87 -7.03 -15.88
N VAL A 425 21.72 -7.94 -15.39
CA VAL A 425 21.34 -9.34 -15.15
C VAL A 425 20.17 -9.42 -14.17
N ARG A 426 20.22 -8.68 -13.06
CA ARG A 426 19.13 -8.64 -12.07
C ARG A 426 17.84 -8.06 -12.64
N LYS A 427 17.92 -7.03 -13.49
CA LYS A 427 16.74 -6.45 -14.14
C LYS A 427 16.00 -7.50 -14.96
N PHE A 428 16.70 -8.21 -15.85
CA PHE A 428 16.08 -9.27 -16.66
C PHE A 428 15.62 -10.46 -15.82
N ALA A 429 16.43 -10.92 -14.86
CA ALA A 429 16.06 -12.03 -13.97
C ALA A 429 14.81 -11.72 -13.15
N VAL A 430 14.69 -10.50 -12.61
CA VAL A 430 13.51 -10.09 -11.83
C VAL A 430 12.29 -9.88 -12.73
N GLN A 431 12.44 -9.30 -13.93
CA GLN A 431 11.34 -9.19 -14.89
C GLN A 431 10.80 -10.57 -15.31
N GLY A 432 11.69 -11.52 -15.60
CA GLY A 432 11.32 -12.92 -15.86
C GLY A 432 10.64 -13.57 -14.63
N GLY A 433 11.15 -13.31 -13.43
CA GLY A 433 10.54 -13.77 -12.18
C GLY A 433 9.13 -13.23 -11.95
N ILE A 434 8.85 -11.97 -12.30
CA ILE A 434 7.50 -11.39 -12.23
C ILE A 434 6.59 -12.00 -13.28
N ALA A 435 7.05 -12.21 -14.51
CA ALA A 435 6.26 -12.87 -15.55
C ALA A 435 5.86 -14.28 -15.12
N ALA A 436 6.82 -15.06 -14.59
CA ALA A 436 6.56 -16.39 -14.05
C ALA A 436 5.58 -16.34 -12.86
N LEU A 437 5.76 -15.38 -11.94
CA LEU A 437 4.85 -15.16 -10.82
C LEU A 437 3.41 -14.94 -11.33
N VAL A 438 3.21 -14.06 -12.31
CA VAL A 438 1.88 -13.75 -12.85
C VAL A 438 1.26 -14.95 -13.55
N ILE A 439 2.00 -15.69 -14.38
CA ILE A 439 1.46 -16.83 -15.15
C ILE A 439 1.12 -18.00 -14.22
N PHE A 440 2.00 -18.35 -13.29
CA PHE A 440 1.85 -19.54 -12.44
C PHE A 440 1.08 -19.29 -11.14
N TRP A 441 0.61 -18.07 -10.86
CA TRP A 441 -0.16 -17.78 -9.63
C TRP A 441 -1.52 -18.47 -9.54
N SER A 442 -2.07 -18.87 -10.69
CA SER A 442 -3.29 -19.68 -10.73
C SER A 442 -3.09 -21.02 -10.01
N ILE A 443 -1.88 -21.60 -10.00
CA ILE A 443 -1.59 -22.89 -9.39
C ILE A 443 -1.70 -22.85 -7.85
N PRO A 444 -1.00 -21.94 -7.11
CA PRO A 444 -1.20 -21.81 -5.67
C PRO A 444 -2.64 -21.45 -5.31
N SER A 445 -3.28 -20.60 -6.11
CA SER A 445 -4.69 -20.28 -5.91
C SER A 445 -5.53 -21.55 -6.04
N ALA A 446 -5.28 -22.37 -7.06
CA ALA A 446 -6.02 -23.60 -7.32
C ALA A 446 -5.88 -24.59 -6.17
N ALA A 447 -4.66 -24.73 -5.64
CA ALA A 447 -4.39 -25.55 -4.46
C ALA A 447 -5.19 -25.09 -3.24
N VAL A 448 -5.24 -23.79 -2.94
CA VAL A 448 -6.04 -23.25 -1.83
C VAL A 448 -7.54 -23.52 -2.03
N GLY A 449 -8.05 -23.37 -3.26
CA GLY A 449 -9.44 -23.70 -3.56
C GLY A 449 -9.74 -25.20 -3.46
N ALA A 450 -8.82 -26.07 -3.85
CA ALA A 450 -8.97 -27.53 -3.68
C ALA A 450 -8.95 -27.94 -2.19
N ILE A 451 -8.02 -27.38 -1.40
CA ILE A 451 -7.91 -27.57 0.06
C ILE A 451 -9.20 -27.14 0.78
N SER A 452 -9.96 -26.23 0.17
CA SER A 452 -11.21 -25.74 0.76
C SER A 452 -12.38 -26.71 0.68
N ASN A 453 -12.28 -27.76 -0.13
CA ASN A 453 -13.26 -28.83 -0.11
C ASN A 453 -12.95 -29.73 1.10
N ILE A 454 -13.77 -29.61 2.16
CA ILE A 454 -13.61 -30.36 3.41
C ILE A 454 -13.50 -31.86 3.13
N THR A 455 -14.30 -32.38 2.21
CA THR A 455 -14.35 -33.80 1.84
C THR A 455 -13.06 -34.27 1.15
N TYR A 456 -12.36 -33.39 0.45
CA TYR A 456 -11.05 -33.66 -0.13
C TYR A 456 -9.94 -33.55 0.94
N LEU A 457 -10.04 -32.54 1.81
CA LEU A 457 -9.07 -32.29 2.86
C LEU A 457 -9.00 -33.40 3.91
N THR A 458 -10.16 -33.93 4.34
CA THR A 458 -10.21 -35.03 5.33
C THR A 458 -9.72 -36.36 4.76
N LYS A 459 -9.80 -36.54 3.43
CA LYS A 459 -9.19 -37.67 2.72
C LYS A 459 -7.68 -37.53 2.54
N LEU A 460 -7.18 -36.31 2.28
CA LEU A 460 -5.76 -36.05 2.05
C LEU A 460 -4.95 -36.04 3.36
N LEU A 461 -5.52 -35.51 4.44
CA LEU A 461 -4.87 -35.34 5.74
C LEU A 461 -5.72 -36.02 6.82
N PRO A 462 -5.44 -37.30 7.16
CA PRO A 462 -6.30 -38.09 8.05
C PRO A 462 -6.41 -37.54 9.47
N PHE A 463 -5.45 -36.72 9.93
CA PHE A 463 -5.54 -36.04 11.22
C PHE A 463 -6.67 -34.99 11.30
N LEU A 464 -7.23 -34.55 10.15
CA LEU A 464 -8.35 -33.62 10.07
C LEU A 464 -9.73 -34.31 10.08
N HIS A 465 -9.80 -35.64 10.20
CA HIS A 465 -11.06 -36.39 10.30
C HIS A 465 -11.93 -35.96 11.50
N PHE A 466 -11.38 -35.25 12.50
CA PHE A 466 -12.20 -34.64 13.56
C PHE A 466 -13.21 -33.61 13.02
N ILE A 467 -12.93 -32.99 11.86
CA ILE A 467 -13.83 -32.03 11.19
C ILE A 467 -15.09 -32.74 10.71
N ASP A 468 -15.00 -34.01 10.31
CA ASP A 468 -16.16 -34.83 9.93
C ASP A 468 -17.09 -35.15 11.10
N LYS A 469 -16.67 -34.90 12.34
CA LYS A 469 -17.53 -35.04 13.54
C LYS A 469 -18.23 -33.73 13.93
N LEU A 470 -17.94 -32.61 13.27
CA LEU A 470 -18.58 -31.31 13.57
C LEU A 470 -20.02 -31.23 13.04
N PRO A 471 -20.89 -30.43 13.66
CA PRO A 471 -22.25 -30.15 13.15
C PRO A 471 -22.23 -29.62 11.72
N SER A 472 -23.25 -29.95 10.92
CA SER A 472 -23.38 -29.54 9.51
C SER A 472 -23.27 -28.02 9.33
N SER A 473 -23.79 -27.23 10.26
CA SER A 473 -23.70 -25.77 10.25
C SER A 473 -22.25 -25.26 10.43
N LEU A 474 -21.48 -25.84 11.35
CA LEU A 474 -20.07 -25.49 11.58
C LEU A 474 -19.18 -25.94 10.43
N LYS A 475 -19.45 -27.11 9.85
CA LYS A 475 -18.78 -27.57 8.62
C LYS A 475 -19.04 -26.63 7.46
N GLY A 476 -20.28 -26.16 7.28
CA GLY A 476 -20.63 -25.16 6.26
C GLY A 476 -19.88 -23.84 6.44
N VAL A 477 -19.77 -23.34 7.68
CA VAL A 477 -19.01 -22.12 7.99
C VAL A 477 -17.52 -22.29 7.70
N ILE A 478 -16.91 -23.40 8.11
CA ILE A 478 -15.49 -23.69 7.84
C ILE A 478 -15.26 -23.82 6.32
N ALA A 479 -16.14 -24.51 5.60
CA ALA A 479 -16.07 -24.70 4.15
C ALA A 479 -16.23 -23.39 3.37
N GLY A 480 -16.97 -22.40 3.90
CA GLY A 480 -17.16 -21.09 3.26
C GLY A 480 -16.10 -20.06 3.64
N LEU A 481 -15.73 -20.00 4.92
CA LEU A 481 -14.87 -18.94 5.48
C LEU A 481 -13.37 -19.25 5.32
N LEU A 482 -12.95 -20.51 5.49
CA LEU A 482 -11.54 -20.90 5.43
C LEU A 482 -10.91 -20.66 4.05
N PRO A 483 -11.47 -21.13 2.91
CA PRO A 483 -11.00 -20.76 1.57
C PRO A 483 -10.89 -19.26 1.36
N SER A 484 -11.92 -18.54 1.77
CA SER A 484 -12.06 -17.10 1.60
C SER A 484 -10.94 -16.36 2.34
N ALA A 485 -10.71 -16.72 3.60
CA ALA A 485 -9.60 -16.17 4.40
C ALA A 485 -8.22 -16.57 3.85
N ALA A 486 -8.06 -17.83 3.44
CA ALA A 486 -6.81 -18.34 2.88
C ALA A 486 -6.48 -17.68 1.53
N LEU A 487 -7.47 -17.43 0.68
CA LEU A 487 -7.28 -16.72 -0.58
C LEU A 487 -6.94 -15.25 -0.35
N VAL A 488 -7.63 -14.57 0.59
CA VAL A 488 -7.29 -13.19 0.96
C VAL A 488 -5.85 -13.10 1.48
N LEU A 489 -5.43 -14.07 2.31
CA LEU A 489 -4.05 -14.15 2.79
C LEU A 489 -3.07 -14.39 1.62
N LEU A 490 -3.39 -15.31 0.72
CA LEU A 490 -2.58 -15.58 -0.47
C LEU A 490 -2.43 -14.31 -1.34
N MET A 491 -3.52 -13.60 -1.62
CA MET A 491 -3.49 -12.36 -2.43
C MET A 491 -2.72 -11.24 -1.73
N SER A 492 -2.78 -11.16 -0.39
CA SER A 492 -1.99 -10.20 0.39
C SER A 492 -0.48 -10.44 0.30
N LEU A 493 -0.04 -11.65 -0.09
CA LEU A 493 1.36 -11.99 -0.26
C LEU A 493 1.98 -11.41 -1.53
N VAL A 494 1.19 -11.18 -2.59
CA VAL A 494 1.68 -10.73 -3.90
C VAL A 494 2.47 -9.41 -3.79
N PRO A 495 1.93 -8.32 -3.19
CA PRO A 495 2.68 -7.08 -3.05
C PRO A 495 3.92 -7.23 -2.16
N ILE A 496 3.94 -8.19 -1.23
CA ILE A 496 5.09 -8.47 -0.36
C ILE A 496 6.22 -9.10 -1.20
N ILE A 497 5.89 -10.08 -2.04
CA ILE A 497 6.84 -10.71 -2.98
C ILE A 497 7.37 -9.66 -3.97
N CYS A 498 6.50 -8.82 -4.54
CA CYS A 498 6.91 -7.75 -5.45
C CYS A 498 7.88 -6.75 -4.81
N ARG A 499 7.66 -6.35 -3.54
CA ARG A 499 8.62 -5.49 -2.80
C ARG A 499 9.96 -6.17 -2.57
N PHE A 500 9.94 -7.46 -2.23
CA PHE A 500 11.17 -8.24 -2.07
C PHE A 500 11.95 -8.30 -3.40
N LEU A 501 11.26 -8.60 -4.50
CA LEU A 501 11.84 -8.60 -5.85
C LEU A 501 12.39 -7.21 -6.24
N ALA A 502 11.70 -6.12 -5.89
CA ALA A 502 12.17 -4.75 -6.14
C ALA A 502 13.49 -4.43 -5.43
N ARG A 503 13.63 -4.82 -4.15
CA ARG A 503 14.89 -4.65 -3.40
C ARG A 503 16.02 -5.47 -4.03
N ARG A 504 15.73 -6.70 -4.46
CA ARG A 504 16.68 -7.60 -5.15
C ARG A 504 17.07 -7.12 -6.54
N ALA A 505 16.18 -6.39 -7.23
CA ALA A 505 16.45 -5.73 -8.51
C ALA A 505 17.42 -4.55 -8.37
N GLY A 506 17.59 -4.01 -7.15
CA GLY A 506 18.51 -2.90 -6.90
C GLY A 506 17.85 -1.53 -6.90
N ALA A 507 16.56 -1.43 -6.54
CA ALA A 507 15.89 -0.15 -6.35
C ALA A 507 16.57 0.66 -5.22
N PRO A 508 16.98 1.92 -5.47
CA PRO A 508 17.84 2.70 -4.56
C PRO A 508 17.12 3.24 -3.31
N SER A 509 15.80 3.37 -3.37
CA SER A 509 14.98 3.91 -2.27
C SER A 509 13.65 3.20 -2.12
N THR A 510 13.05 3.31 -0.93
CA THR A 510 11.73 2.77 -0.60
C THR A 510 10.64 3.33 -1.53
N ALA A 511 10.72 4.60 -1.92
CA ALA A 511 9.85 5.22 -2.92
C ALA A 511 9.92 4.48 -4.27
N HIS A 512 11.12 4.16 -4.74
CA HIS A 512 11.33 3.40 -5.98
C HIS A 512 10.87 1.95 -5.86
N VAL A 513 10.97 1.35 -4.66
CA VAL A 513 10.41 0.02 -4.36
C VAL A 513 8.89 0.03 -4.50
N GLU A 514 8.19 1.03 -3.96
CA GLU A 514 6.73 1.15 -4.10
C GLU A 514 6.31 1.39 -5.55
N LEU A 515 7.02 2.25 -6.28
CA LEU A 515 6.83 2.50 -7.71
C LEU A 515 6.97 1.21 -8.54
N PHE A 516 8.03 0.43 -8.31
CA PHE A 516 8.23 -0.86 -8.98
C PHE A 516 7.11 -1.85 -8.63
N THR A 517 6.77 -1.93 -7.34
CA THR A 517 5.71 -2.80 -6.83
C THR A 517 4.37 -2.46 -7.46
N GLN A 518 4.05 -1.16 -7.64
CA GLN A 518 2.84 -0.71 -8.30
C GLN A 518 2.71 -1.27 -9.72
N SER A 519 3.76 -1.20 -10.54
CA SER A 519 3.74 -1.74 -11.91
C SER A 519 3.60 -3.25 -11.96
N ALA A 520 4.37 -3.97 -11.13
CA ALA A 520 4.31 -5.43 -11.07
C ALA A 520 2.94 -5.93 -10.57
N HIS A 521 2.43 -5.33 -9.50
CA HIS A 521 1.13 -5.65 -8.93
C HIS A 521 -0.02 -5.23 -9.86
N PHE A 522 0.11 -4.14 -10.61
CA PHE A 522 -0.88 -3.77 -11.62
C PHE A 522 -0.97 -4.80 -12.74
N CYS A 523 0.17 -5.25 -13.29
CA CYS A 523 0.19 -6.33 -14.27
C CYS A 523 -0.50 -7.59 -13.73
N PHE A 524 -0.20 -7.95 -12.47
CA PHE A 524 -0.87 -9.05 -11.79
C PHE A 524 -2.40 -8.85 -11.68
N GLN A 525 -2.86 -7.67 -11.28
CA GLN A 525 -4.29 -7.34 -11.16
C GLN A 525 -5.00 -7.45 -12.51
N VAL A 526 -4.42 -6.92 -13.59
CA VAL A 526 -5.02 -7.00 -14.93
C VAL A 526 -5.09 -8.45 -15.41
N VAL A 527 -4.02 -9.22 -15.28
CA VAL A 527 -4.00 -10.60 -15.78
C VAL A 527 -4.88 -11.52 -14.92
N GLN A 528 -4.67 -11.56 -13.61
CA GLN A 528 -5.32 -12.53 -12.73
C GLN A 528 -6.71 -12.09 -12.29
N VAL A 529 -6.86 -10.84 -11.82
CA VAL A 529 -8.14 -10.37 -11.29
C VAL A 529 -9.10 -9.97 -12.41
N PHE A 530 -8.60 -9.44 -13.52
CA PHE A 530 -9.47 -9.05 -14.64
C PHE A 530 -9.54 -10.12 -15.75
N LEU A 531 -8.46 -10.41 -16.47
CA LEU A 531 -8.51 -11.26 -17.67
C LEU A 531 -8.88 -12.72 -17.35
N VAL A 532 -8.17 -13.37 -16.41
CA VAL A 532 -8.45 -14.74 -16.01
C VAL A 532 -9.86 -14.87 -15.46
N THR A 533 -10.28 -13.99 -14.55
CA THR A 533 -11.65 -14.01 -13.99
C THR A 533 -12.72 -13.85 -15.07
N THR A 534 -12.50 -12.95 -16.02
CA THR A 534 -13.41 -12.76 -17.16
C THR A 534 -13.50 -14.02 -18.03
N LEU A 535 -12.36 -14.58 -18.40
CA LEU A 535 -12.29 -15.79 -19.23
C LEU A 535 -12.90 -16.99 -18.51
N THR A 536 -12.65 -17.15 -17.21
CA THR A 536 -13.21 -18.22 -16.39
C THR A 536 -14.72 -18.08 -16.24
N SER A 537 -15.23 -16.87 -16.00
CA SER A 537 -16.68 -16.63 -15.91
C SER A 537 -17.38 -16.85 -17.25
N ALA A 538 -16.73 -16.52 -18.37
CA ALA A 538 -17.25 -16.82 -19.71
C ALA A 538 -17.17 -18.33 -20.02
N ALA A 539 -16.08 -18.99 -19.61
CA ALA A 539 -15.85 -20.42 -19.84
C ALA A 539 -16.80 -21.29 -19.00
N SER A 540 -17.07 -20.96 -17.74
CA SER A 540 -17.97 -21.76 -16.88
C SER A 540 -19.39 -21.84 -17.46
N ALA A 541 -19.89 -20.74 -18.03
CA ALA A 541 -21.17 -20.69 -18.74
C ALA A 541 -21.17 -21.51 -20.05
N ALA A 542 -20.00 -21.73 -20.67
CA ALA A 542 -19.83 -22.39 -21.96
C ALA A 542 -19.25 -23.81 -21.88
N THR A 543 -18.82 -24.28 -20.70
CA THR A 543 -17.97 -25.49 -20.53
C THR A 543 -18.63 -26.73 -21.10
N ALA A 544 -19.93 -26.94 -20.84
CA ALA A 544 -20.68 -28.09 -21.37
C ALA A 544 -20.83 -28.08 -22.90
N GLN A 545 -20.76 -26.90 -23.53
CA GLN A 545 -20.91 -26.72 -24.97
C GLN A 545 -19.56 -26.75 -25.70
N ILE A 546 -18.49 -26.22 -25.08
CA ILE A 546 -17.11 -26.28 -25.60
C ILE A 546 -16.61 -27.73 -25.67
N ILE A 547 -16.91 -28.54 -24.65
CA ILE A 547 -16.55 -29.97 -24.64
C ILE A 547 -17.26 -30.73 -25.77
N LYS A 548 -18.50 -30.33 -26.11
CA LYS A 548 -19.28 -30.96 -27.18
C LYS A 548 -18.85 -30.50 -28.57
N ASN A 549 -18.49 -29.23 -28.76
CA ASN A 549 -18.11 -28.66 -30.05
C ASN A 549 -16.97 -27.62 -29.90
N PRO A 550 -15.69 -28.01 -29.99
CA PRO A 550 -14.57 -27.09 -29.82
C PRO A 550 -14.52 -25.98 -30.88
N LEU A 551 -15.07 -26.23 -32.08
CA LEU A 551 -15.17 -25.24 -33.16
C LEU A 551 -16.13 -24.07 -32.85
N SER A 552 -17.05 -24.24 -31.89
CA SER A 552 -18.00 -23.20 -31.46
C SER A 552 -17.44 -22.27 -30.37
N ALA A 553 -16.22 -22.53 -29.88
CA ALA A 553 -15.61 -21.78 -28.77
C ALA A 553 -15.54 -20.27 -29.05
N LYS A 554 -15.30 -19.85 -30.30
CA LYS A 554 -15.27 -18.43 -30.70
C LYS A 554 -16.63 -17.74 -30.53
N ASP A 555 -17.72 -18.41 -30.92
CA ASP A 555 -19.07 -17.86 -30.88
C ASP A 555 -19.61 -17.87 -29.44
N LEU A 556 -19.23 -18.88 -28.66
CA LEU A 556 -19.55 -18.99 -27.24
C LEU A 556 -18.79 -17.96 -26.39
N LEU A 557 -17.53 -17.66 -26.71
CA LEU A 557 -16.78 -16.60 -26.03
C LEU A 557 -17.46 -15.24 -26.27
N ALA A 558 -17.90 -14.96 -27.50
CA ALA A 558 -18.58 -13.72 -27.86
C ALA A 558 -19.94 -13.52 -27.20
N GLN A 559 -20.68 -14.61 -26.98
CA GLN A 559 -21.98 -14.55 -26.30
C GLN A 559 -21.85 -14.43 -24.78
N ASN A 560 -20.79 -14.99 -24.20
CA ASN A 560 -20.62 -15.05 -22.75
C ASN A 560 -19.69 -13.97 -22.17
N LEU A 561 -18.82 -13.35 -22.99
CA LEU A 561 -18.02 -12.20 -22.57
C LEU A 561 -18.88 -11.01 -22.10
N PRO A 562 -19.97 -10.61 -22.80
CA PRO A 562 -20.86 -9.56 -22.31
C PRO A 562 -21.61 -9.95 -21.03
N LYS A 563 -21.88 -11.24 -20.81
CA LYS A 563 -22.58 -11.74 -19.60
C LYS A 563 -21.69 -11.68 -18.35
N ALA A 564 -20.36 -11.70 -18.51
CA ALA A 564 -19.42 -11.49 -17.40
C ALA A 564 -19.57 -10.09 -16.75
N THR A 565 -20.24 -9.13 -17.41
CA THR A 565 -20.55 -7.82 -16.83
C THR A 565 -21.36 -7.93 -15.53
N ASN A 566 -22.27 -8.90 -15.41
CA ASN A 566 -23.10 -9.06 -14.21
C ASN A 566 -22.26 -9.35 -12.95
N PHE A 567 -21.15 -10.09 -13.11
CA PHE A 567 -20.17 -10.30 -12.06
C PHE A 567 -19.52 -8.96 -11.66
N TYR A 568 -19.08 -8.16 -12.62
CA TYR A 568 -18.40 -6.90 -12.32
C TYR A 568 -19.33 -5.82 -11.75
N ILE A 569 -20.60 -5.79 -12.12
CA ILE A 569 -21.62 -4.93 -11.48
C ILE A 569 -21.71 -5.25 -9.99
N SER A 570 -21.85 -6.54 -9.66
CA SER A 570 -21.91 -7.01 -8.26
C SER A 570 -20.59 -6.74 -7.52
N TYR A 571 -19.46 -6.91 -8.20
CA TYR A 571 -18.13 -6.58 -7.69
C TYR A 571 -18.00 -5.10 -7.32
N PHE A 572 -18.37 -4.14 -8.19
CA PHE A 572 -18.27 -2.72 -7.88
C PHE A 572 -19.13 -2.31 -6.68
N LEU A 573 -20.34 -2.88 -6.60
CA LEU A 573 -21.28 -2.58 -5.55
C LEU A 573 -20.80 -3.11 -4.19
N LEU A 574 -20.43 -4.39 -4.14
CA LEU A 574 -19.94 -5.03 -2.92
C LEU A 574 -18.60 -4.44 -2.50
N GLN A 575 -17.65 -4.35 -3.41
CA GLN A 575 -16.31 -3.85 -3.13
C GLN A 575 -16.37 -2.38 -2.72
N GLY A 576 -17.19 -1.56 -3.37
CA GLY A 576 -17.40 -0.15 -3.02
C GLY A 576 -17.95 0.03 -1.61
N LEU A 577 -19.05 -0.67 -1.27
CA LEU A 577 -19.68 -0.60 0.06
C LEU A 577 -18.78 -1.18 1.16
N THR A 578 -18.19 -2.34 0.92
CA THR A 578 -17.38 -3.04 1.92
C THR A 578 -16.05 -2.33 2.16
N MET A 579 -15.34 -1.94 1.09
CA MET A 579 -14.05 -1.24 1.23
C MET A 579 -14.21 0.13 1.88
N SER A 580 -15.24 0.91 1.52
CA SER A 580 -15.48 2.22 2.14
C SER A 580 -15.80 2.08 3.63
N SER A 581 -16.67 1.15 4.01
CA SER A 581 -17.05 0.92 5.41
C SER A 581 -15.88 0.37 6.24
N MET A 582 -15.15 -0.63 5.74
CA MET A 582 -13.99 -1.19 6.45
C MET A 582 -12.84 -0.19 6.57
N ALA A 583 -12.59 0.63 5.53
CA ALA A 583 -11.57 1.67 5.57
C ALA A 583 -11.85 2.71 6.66
N LEU A 584 -13.12 3.05 6.90
CA LEU A 584 -13.50 3.99 7.97
C LEU A 584 -13.33 3.40 9.36
N VAL A 585 -13.80 2.19 9.61
CA VAL A 585 -13.80 1.61 10.98
C VAL A 585 -12.38 1.20 11.42
N GLN A 586 -11.53 0.74 10.51
CA GLN A 586 -10.15 0.31 10.81
C GLN A 586 -10.04 -0.76 11.92
N VAL A 587 -11.03 -1.65 12.04
CA VAL A 587 -11.11 -2.68 13.10
C VAL A 587 -9.85 -3.52 13.20
N ALA A 588 -9.30 -3.94 12.06
CA ALA A 588 -8.11 -4.78 12.02
C ALA A 588 -6.92 -4.12 12.73
N GLY A 589 -6.72 -2.81 12.54
CA GLY A 589 -5.64 -2.06 13.20
C GLY A 589 -5.79 -2.06 14.72
N VAL A 590 -7.02 -1.83 15.21
CA VAL A 590 -7.31 -1.81 16.65
C VAL A 590 -7.14 -3.19 17.29
N ILE A 591 -7.62 -4.25 16.64
CA ILE A 591 -7.49 -5.63 17.13
C ILE A 591 -6.02 -6.03 17.18
N VAL A 592 -5.27 -5.82 16.09
CA VAL A 592 -3.85 -6.16 16.02
C VAL A 592 -3.05 -5.38 17.06
N PHE A 593 -3.35 -4.09 17.24
CA PHE A 593 -2.73 -3.28 18.29
C PHE A 593 -3.01 -3.85 19.69
N LYS A 594 -4.26 -4.14 20.02
CA LYS A 594 -4.64 -4.65 21.34
C LYS A 594 -4.03 -6.02 21.61
N PHE A 595 -4.01 -6.88 20.60
CA PHE A 595 -3.35 -8.18 20.67
C PHE A 595 -1.83 -8.03 20.90
N MET A 596 -1.16 -7.22 20.08
CA MET A 596 0.30 -7.01 20.17
C MET A 596 0.71 -6.39 21.52
N SER A 597 -0.01 -5.34 21.94
CA SER A 597 0.25 -4.65 23.22
C SER A 597 -0.01 -5.51 24.45
N THR A 598 -0.96 -6.45 24.37
CA THR A 598 -1.27 -7.33 25.52
C THR A 598 -0.28 -8.47 25.65
N PHE A 599 0.14 -9.10 24.54
CA PHE A 599 0.94 -10.33 24.58
C PHE A 599 2.45 -10.11 24.39
N PHE A 600 2.86 -9.15 23.54
CA PHE A 600 4.24 -8.99 23.11
C PHE A 600 4.93 -7.76 23.71
N ASP A 601 4.22 -6.64 23.84
CA ASP A 601 4.82 -5.38 24.29
C ASP A 601 4.99 -5.38 25.83
N ARG A 602 6.21 -5.62 26.30
CA ARG A 602 6.53 -5.70 27.74
C ARG A 602 7.37 -4.54 28.27
N SER A 603 7.95 -3.71 27.41
CA SER A 603 8.76 -2.54 27.80
C SER A 603 8.07 -1.21 27.45
N PRO A 604 8.39 -0.11 28.19
CA PRO A 604 7.83 1.21 27.91
C PRO A 604 8.06 1.67 26.47
N ARG A 605 9.27 1.43 25.92
CA ARG A 605 9.61 1.75 24.53
C ARG A 605 8.68 1.09 23.52
N LEU A 606 8.46 -0.22 23.63
CA LEU A 606 7.61 -0.95 22.69
C LEU A 606 6.16 -0.45 22.75
N LEU A 607 5.67 -0.19 23.96
CA LEU A 607 4.34 0.37 24.18
C LEU A 607 4.21 1.77 23.57
N TYR A 608 5.20 2.65 23.75
CA TYR A 608 5.22 3.99 23.17
C TYR A 608 5.36 3.96 21.65
N GLN A 609 6.32 3.21 21.09
CA GLN A 609 6.51 3.10 19.64
C GLN A 609 5.24 2.58 18.97
N ARG A 610 4.60 1.56 19.55
CA ARG A 610 3.32 1.04 19.06
C ARG A 610 2.21 2.09 19.18
N TRP A 611 2.14 2.78 20.32
CA TRP A 611 1.14 3.81 20.57
C TRP A 611 1.34 5.06 19.70
N ALA A 612 2.57 5.42 19.33
CA ALA A 612 2.90 6.57 18.49
C ALA A 612 2.73 6.25 17.00
N ALA A 613 2.98 5.00 16.60
CA ALA A 613 2.82 4.55 15.21
C ALA A 613 1.38 4.75 14.72
N LEU A 614 1.27 5.35 13.54
CA LEU A 614 0.01 5.54 12.82
C LEU A 614 -0.14 4.55 11.68
N SER A 615 -1.38 4.37 11.21
CA SER A 615 -1.66 3.52 10.06
C SER A 615 -1.04 4.11 8.81
N GLY A 616 -0.05 3.42 8.25
CA GLY A 616 0.58 3.76 6.99
C GLY A 616 -0.14 3.19 5.77
N ILE A 617 0.11 3.78 4.59
CA ILE A 617 -0.36 3.27 3.30
C ILE A 617 0.84 2.82 2.45
N GLY A 618 0.73 1.62 1.87
CA GLY A 618 1.65 1.15 0.84
C GLY A 618 1.12 1.44 -0.56
N TRP A 619 1.70 2.41 -1.26
CA TRP A 619 1.26 2.86 -2.58
C TRP A 619 1.22 1.76 -3.63
N GLY A 620 2.19 0.86 -3.63
CA GLY A 620 2.25 -0.30 -4.53
C GLY A 620 1.16 -1.34 -4.29
N ASN A 621 0.45 -1.29 -3.16
CA ASN A 621 -0.72 -2.14 -2.92
C ASN A 621 -2.02 -1.46 -3.35
N VAL A 622 -2.19 -0.19 -2.97
CA VAL A 622 -3.48 0.52 -3.06
C VAL A 622 -3.80 1.01 -4.48
N PHE A 623 -2.84 1.64 -5.17
CA PHE A 623 -3.07 2.19 -6.50
C PHE A 623 -3.45 1.13 -7.55
N PRO A 624 -2.77 -0.03 -7.64
CA PRO A 624 -3.10 -1.05 -8.63
C PRO A 624 -4.55 -1.55 -8.56
N VAL A 625 -5.10 -1.71 -7.35
CA VAL A 625 -6.48 -2.17 -7.14
C VAL A 625 -7.48 -1.18 -7.73
N PHE A 626 -7.35 0.11 -7.39
CA PHE A 626 -8.28 1.14 -7.91
C PHE A 626 -8.05 1.44 -9.39
N THR A 627 -6.82 1.33 -9.87
CA THR A 627 -6.53 1.47 -11.30
C THR A 627 -7.16 0.33 -12.09
N ASN A 628 -7.10 -0.91 -11.57
CA ASN A 628 -7.76 -2.06 -12.19
C ASN A 628 -9.28 -1.93 -12.17
N MET A 629 -9.87 -1.42 -11.07
CA MET A 629 -11.30 -1.04 -11.05
C MET A 629 -11.64 -0.05 -12.16
N GLY A 630 -10.79 0.95 -12.41
CA GLY A 630 -10.94 1.86 -13.54
C GLY A 630 -10.84 1.16 -14.91
N VAL A 631 -9.85 0.30 -15.09
CA VAL A 631 -9.63 -0.50 -16.31
C VAL A 631 -10.86 -1.37 -16.62
N ILE A 632 -11.44 -2.03 -15.62
CA ILE A 632 -12.64 -2.85 -15.76
C ILE A 632 -13.83 -1.99 -16.19
N ALA A 633 -14.06 -0.85 -15.52
CA ALA A 633 -15.15 0.06 -15.85
C ALA A 633 -15.03 0.60 -17.29
N LEU A 634 -13.82 0.91 -17.74
CA LEU A 634 -13.55 1.36 -19.11
C LEU A 634 -13.73 0.23 -20.13
N THR A 635 -13.24 -0.97 -19.86
CA THR A 635 -13.34 -2.11 -20.80
C THR A 635 -14.79 -2.47 -21.10
N TYR A 636 -15.65 -2.48 -20.08
CA TYR A 636 -17.07 -2.80 -20.25
C TYR A 636 -17.97 -1.59 -20.53
N SER A 637 -17.41 -0.37 -20.60
CA SER A 637 -18.19 0.87 -20.76
C SER A 637 -19.10 0.88 -21.99
N CYS A 638 -18.62 0.35 -23.11
CA CYS A 638 -19.37 0.27 -24.37
C CYS A 638 -20.12 -1.05 -24.56
N ILE A 639 -19.75 -2.09 -23.79
CA ILE A 639 -20.39 -3.40 -23.81
C ILE A 639 -21.67 -3.38 -22.96
N ALA A 640 -21.59 -2.78 -21.77
CA ALA A 640 -22.67 -2.69 -20.82
C ALA A 640 -22.59 -1.35 -20.05
N PRO A 641 -23.15 -0.27 -20.63
CA PRO A 641 -23.03 1.09 -20.11
C PRO A 641 -23.43 1.28 -18.65
N ILE A 642 -24.34 0.44 -18.15
CA ILE A 642 -24.83 0.52 -16.76
C ILE A 642 -23.72 0.31 -15.72
N ILE A 643 -22.64 -0.41 -16.08
CA ILE A 643 -21.50 -0.64 -15.19
C ILE A 643 -20.85 0.66 -14.71
N LEU A 644 -20.86 1.71 -15.55
CA LEU A 644 -20.29 3.02 -15.23
C LEU A 644 -21.04 3.69 -14.06
N GLY A 645 -22.35 3.49 -13.94
CA GLY A 645 -23.15 4.03 -12.85
C GLY A 645 -22.81 3.38 -11.51
N PHE A 646 -22.70 2.05 -11.49
CA PHE A 646 -22.29 1.32 -10.28
C PHE A 646 -20.83 1.61 -9.89
N ALA A 647 -19.94 1.71 -10.89
CA ALA A 647 -18.55 2.10 -10.67
C ALA A 647 -18.45 3.52 -10.08
N PHE A 648 -19.25 4.48 -10.59
CA PHE A 648 -19.32 5.84 -10.05
C PHE A 648 -19.67 5.85 -8.56
N ILE A 649 -20.77 5.20 -8.17
CA ILE A 649 -21.25 5.16 -6.78
C ILE A 649 -20.20 4.48 -5.88
N GLY A 650 -19.69 3.31 -6.28
CA GLY A 650 -18.71 2.55 -5.51
C GLY A 650 -17.40 3.34 -5.30
N LEU A 651 -16.84 3.92 -6.36
CA LEU A 651 -15.61 4.70 -6.29
C LEU A 651 -15.79 6.01 -5.51
N TYR A 652 -16.97 6.65 -5.60
CA TYR A 652 -17.25 7.87 -4.86
C TYR A 652 -17.34 7.64 -3.34
N LEU A 653 -17.98 6.55 -2.92
CA LEU A 653 -18.01 6.15 -1.50
C LEU A 653 -16.59 5.86 -0.97
N VAL A 654 -15.79 5.16 -1.75
CA VAL A 654 -14.38 4.91 -1.44
C VAL A 654 -13.58 6.22 -1.35
N TYR A 655 -13.77 7.15 -2.28
CA TYR A 655 -13.15 8.47 -2.24
C TYR A 655 -13.43 9.18 -0.90
N GLN A 656 -14.69 9.19 -0.44
CA GLN A 656 -15.04 9.84 0.83
C GLN A 656 -14.42 9.15 2.05
N ALA A 657 -14.35 7.81 2.05
CA ALA A 657 -13.71 7.05 3.12
C ALA A 657 -12.20 7.33 3.21
N TYR A 658 -11.49 7.31 2.07
CA TYR A 658 -10.07 7.66 2.04
C TYR A 658 -9.83 9.13 2.37
N ARG A 659 -10.69 10.04 1.93
CA ARG A 659 -10.61 11.47 2.25
C ARG A 659 -10.66 11.70 3.76
N TYR A 660 -11.56 11.02 4.48
CA TYR A 660 -11.58 11.04 5.94
C TYR A 660 -10.26 10.53 6.53
N ASN A 661 -9.78 9.37 6.07
CA ASN A 661 -8.57 8.79 6.64
C ASN A 661 -7.30 9.62 6.37
N PHE A 662 -7.12 10.21 5.19
CA PHE A 662 -5.96 11.07 4.92
C PHE A 662 -5.97 12.35 5.77
N LEU A 663 -7.15 12.91 6.06
CA LEU A 663 -7.26 14.09 6.91
C LEU A 663 -7.00 13.77 8.38
N PHE A 664 -7.45 12.62 8.89
CA PHE A 664 -7.50 12.39 10.33
C PHE A 664 -6.64 11.26 10.86
N VAL A 665 -6.34 10.24 10.04
CA VAL A 665 -5.82 8.95 10.53
C VAL A 665 -4.49 8.54 9.92
N TYR A 666 -4.34 8.58 8.59
CA TYR A 666 -3.18 8.03 7.90
C TYR A 666 -1.95 8.90 8.00
N ASP A 667 -0.80 8.24 8.20
CA ASP A 667 0.53 8.82 8.04
C ASP A 667 1.20 8.22 6.79
N ILE A 668 1.85 9.06 6.00
CA ILE A 668 2.52 8.64 4.78
C ILE A 668 4.00 8.50 5.11
N GLY A 669 4.41 7.26 5.38
CA GLY A 669 5.80 6.94 5.75
C GLY A 669 6.79 7.03 4.60
N THR A 670 6.35 6.74 3.37
CA THR A 670 7.17 6.80 2.15
C THR A 670 6.58 7.83 1.20
N ASP A 671 7.36 8.84 0.82
CA ASP A 671 6.94 9.90 -0.10
C ASP A 671 7.60 9.71 -1.48
N THR A 672 6.77 9.40 -2.48
CA THR A 672 7.20 9.30 -3.88
C THR A 672 7.13 10.63 -4.61
N LYS A 673 6.73 11.70 -3.91
CA LYS A 673 6.54 13.05 -4.45
C LYS A 673 5.63 13.04 -5.67
N GLY A 674 4.55 12.29 -5.60
CA GLY A 674 3.53 12.22 -6.64
C GLY A 674 3.84 11.32 -7.82
N LEU A 675 5.02 10.66 -7.90
CA LEU A 675 5.41 9.85 -9.07
C LEU A 675 4.50 8.63 -9.32
N VAL A 676 3.78 8.18 -8.29
CA VAL A 676 2.81 7.07 -8.38
C VAL A 676 1.58 7.46 -9.20
N TYR A 677 1.21 8.74 -9.21
CA TYR A 677 0.02 9.27 -9.90
C TYR A 677 0.10 9.23 -11.43
N PRO A 678 1.10 9.83 -12.12
CA PRO A 678 1.21 9.75 -13.58
C PRO A 678 1.33 8.31 -14.03
N ARG A 679 1.97 7.43 -13.24
CA ARG A 679 2.03 6.00 -13.52
C ARG A 679 0.66 5.33 -13.46
N ALA A 680 -0.19 5.68 -12.51
CA ALA A 680 -1.56 5.19 -12.44
C ALA A 680 -2.41 5.69 -13.61
N LEU A 681 -2.22 6.93 -14.07
CA LEU A 681 -2.87 7.46 -15.27
C LEU A 681 -2.45 6.69 -16.53
N GLN A 682 -1.16 6.38 -16.67
CA GLN A 682 -0.62 5.56 -17.75
C GLN A 682 -1.18 4.14 -17.72
N HIS A 683 -1.27 3.55 -16.53
CA HIS A 683 -1.93 2.26 -16.35
C HIS A 683 -3.43 2.32 -16.72
N LEU A 684 -4.14 3.43 -16.50
CA LEU A 684 -5.53 3.57 -16.92
C LEU A 684 -5.71 3.50 -18.44
N LEU A 685 -4.72 3.97 -19.22
CA LEU A 685 -4.73 3.84 -20.69
C LEU A 685 -4.72 2.39 -21.16
N THR A 686 -4.19 1.46 -20.37
CA THR A 686 -4.32 0.01 -20.68
C THR A 686 -5.77 -0.44 -20.73
N GLY A 687 -6.67 0.21 -19.99
CA GLY A 687 -8.11 -0.05 -20.08
C GLY A 687 -8.72 0.39 -21.40
N ILE A 688 -8.21 1.47 -22.02
CA ILE A 688 -8.63 1.87 -23.37
C ILE A 688 -8.18 0.80 -24.38
N TYR A 689 -6.91 0.36 -24.31
CA TYR A 689 -6.42 -0.69 -25.20
C TYR A 689 -7.18 -2.01 -25.05
N LEU A 690 -7.49 -2.43 -23.81
CA LEU A 690 -8.30 -3.62 -23.59
C LEU A 690 -9.73 -3.44 -24.11
N ALA A 691 -10.34 -2.26 -23.92
CA ALA A 691 -11.64 -1.94 -24.48
C ALA A 691 -11.63 -2.01 -26.02
N ASP A 692 -10.64 -1.41 -26.67
CA ASP A 692 -10.49 -1.42 -28.14
C ASP A 692 -10.34 -2.84 -28.67
N ILE A 693 -9.45 -3.65 -28.07
CA ILE A 693 -9.23 -5.05 -28.45
C ILE A 693 -10.53 -5.86 -28.27
N CYS A 694 -11.24 -5.67 -27.16
CA CYS A 694 -12.52 -6.33 -26.92
C CYS A 694 -13.58 -5.91 -27.96
N MET A 695 -13.70 -4.62 -28.29
CA MET A 695 -14.66 -4.12 -29.28
C MET A 695 -14.35 -4.62 -30.69
N ILE A 696 -13.07 -4.62 -31.10
CA ILE A 696 -12.62 -5.21 -32.37
C ILE A 696 -12.99 -6.69 -32.43
N GLY A 697 -12.73 -7.43 -31.35
CA GLY A 697 -13.09 -8.85 -31.24
C GLY A 697 -14.61 -9.09 -31.37
N LEU A 698 -15.43 -8.29 -30.67
CA LEU A 698 -16.89 -8.41 -30.73
C LEU A 698 -17.45 -8.06 -32.11
N PHE A 699 -16.94 -7.02 -32.77
CA PHE A 699 -17.36 -6.65 -34.13
C PHE A 699 -16.93 -7.67 -35.17
N ALA A 700 -15.73 -8.26 -35.02
CA ALA A 700 -15.26 -9.33 -35.89
C ALA A 700 -16.19 -10.54 -35.86
N ILE A 701 -16.62 -10.95 -34.65
CA ILE A 701 -17.48 -12.13 -34.47
C ILE A 701 -18.90 -11.87 -34.98
N ARG A 702 -19.40 -10.63 -34.86
CA ARG A 702 -20.71 -10.23 -35.42
C ARG A 702 -20.67 -9.84 -36.90
N ALA A 703 -19.56 -10.10 -37.59
CA ALA A 703 -19.35 -9.80 -39.02
C ALA A 703 -19.61 -8.32 -39.41
N ALA A 704 -19.38 -7.38 -38.48
CA ALA A 704 -19.60 -5.95 -38.68
C ALA A 704 -18.31 -5.27 -39.17
N ILE A 705 -18.04 -5.38 -40.48
CA ILE A 705 -16.76 -4.96 -41.09
C ILE A 705 -16.52 -3.45 -40.96
N GLY A 706 -17.54 -2.61 -41.20
CA GLY A 706 -17.40 -1.15 -41.10
C GLY A 706 -17.01 -0.66 -39.70
N PRO A 707 -17.78 -0.98 -38.65
CA PRO A 707 -17.42 -0.67 -37.25
C PRO A 707 -16.05 -1.21 -36.83
N LEU A 708 -15.66 -2.40 -37.32
CA LEU A 708 -14.35 -2.98 -37.08
C LEU A 708 -13.21 -2.12 -37.64
N ILE A 709 -13.32 -1.66 -38.90
CA ILE A 709 -12.30 -0.81 -39.54
C ILE A 709 -12.16 0.51 -38.78
N ILE A 710 -13.28 1.14 -38.39
CA ILE A 710 -13.29 2.38 -37.60
C ILE A 710 -12.52 2.20 -36.30
N MET A 711 -12.81 1.13 -35.55
CA MET A 711 -12.11 0.85 -34.31
C MET A 711 -10.63 0.54 -34.52
N ALA A 712 -10.26 -0.22 -35.56
CA ALA A 712 -8.86 -0.52 -35.85
C ALA A 712 -8.04 0.76 -36.17
N LEU A 713 -8.60 1.66 -36.98
CA LEU A 713 -7.98 2.97 -37.27
C LEU A 713 -7.89 3.84 -36.01
N PHE A 714 -8.92 3.84 -35.18
CA PHE A 714 -8.92 4.55 -33.91
C PHE A 714 -7.83 4.04 -32.94
N THR A 715 -7.62 2.72 -32.86
CA THR A 715 -6.55 2.14 -32.06
C THR A 715 -5.17 2.61 -32.54
N ILE A 716 -4.93 2.64 -33.85
CA ILE A 716 -3.67 3.15 -34.42
C ILE A 716 -3.46 4.62 -34.03
N LEU A 717 -4.49 5.45 -34.19
CA LEU A 717 -4.45 6.86 -33.80
C LEU A 717 -4.16 7.01 -32.30
N THR A 718 -4.79 6.19 -31.45
CA THR A 718 -4.58 6.20 -30.00
C THR A 718 -3.15 5.81 -29.63
N VAL A 719 -2.55 4.83 -30.32
CA VAL A 719 -1.13 4.47 -30.16
C VAL A 719 -0.22 5.64 -30.52
N LEU A 720 -0.43 6.27 -31.68
CA LEU A 720 0.38 7.42 -32.11
C LEU A 720 0.26 8.61 -31.14
N ALA A 721 -0.96 8.92 -30.70
CA ALA A 721 -1.21 9.98 -29.72
C ALA A 721 -0.56 9.67 -28.37
N HIS A 722 -0.61 8.41 -27.92
CA HIS A 722 0.02 7.99 -26.67
C HIS A 722 1.56 8.06 -26.73
N LEU A 723 2.16 7.66 -27.86
CA LEU A 723 3.61 7.81 -28.08
C LEU A 723 4.03 9.28 -28.00
N SER A 724 3.31 10.15 -28.71
CA SER A 724 3.55 11.60 -28.69
C SER A 724 3.39 12.20 -27.27
N LEU A 725 2.36 11.79 -26.53
CA LEU A 725 2.14 12.21 -25.15
C LEU A 725 3.31 11.81 -24.23
N ASN A 726 3.81 10.59 -24.37
CA ASN A 726 4.91 10.08 -23.56
C ASN A 726 6.23 10.81 -23.86
N GLU A 727 6.51 11.08 -25.14
CA GLU A 727 7.68 11.87 -25.54
C GLU A 727 7.64 13.28 -24.95
N ALA A 728 6.48 13.95 -24.99
CA ALA A 728 6.31 15.30 -24.46
C ALA A 728 6.39 15.36 -22.92
N LEU A 729 5.81 14.38 -22.21
CA LEU A 729 5.66 14.45 -20.75
C LEU A 729 6.74 13.73 -19.94
N ALA A 730 7.45 12.75 -20.53
CA ALA A 730 8.51 12.02 -19.85
C ALA A 730 9.55 12.93 -19.16
N PRO A 731 10.12 13.98 -19.82
CA PRO A 731 11.10 14.84 -19.16
C PRO A 731 10.51 15.64 -17.99
N LEU A 732 9.23 16.03 -18.08
CA LEU A 732 8.55 16.86 -17.06
C LEU A 732 8.21 16.07 -15.77
N TYR A 733 8.18 14.74 -15.83
CA TYR A 733 7.95 13.93 -14.64
C TYR A 733 9.21 13.76 -13.78
N THR A 734 10.38 13.72 -14.42
CA THR A 734 11.66 13.43 -13.77
C THR A 734 12.45 14.68 -13.42
N PHE A 735 12.41 15.72 -14.28
CA PHE A 735 13.29 16.88 -14.18
C PHE A 735 12.53 18.18 -13.91
N LEU A 736 13.21 19.14 -13.28
CA LEU A 736 12.69 20.49 -13.09
C LEU A 736 13.23 21.41 -14.20
N PRO A 737 12.35 22.08 -14.99
CA PRO A 737 12.78 23.07 -15.97
C PRO A 737 13.41 24.31 -15.33
N ARG A 738 14.46 24.85 -15.95
CA ARG A 738 15.17 26.06 -15.49
C ARG A 738 14.34 27.35 -15.65
N THR A 739 13.40 27.38 -16.59
CA THR A 739 12.48 28.52 -16.80
C THR A 739 11.58 28.77 -15.59
N LEU A 740 11.44 27.81 -14.68
CA LEU A 740 10.65 27.98 -13.47
C LEU A 740 11.31 28.90 -12.46
N ASP A 741 12.64 28.99 -12.44
CA ASP A 741 13.35 29.90 -11.54
C ASP A 741 13.01 31.36 -11.91
N THR A 742 13.03 31.67 -13.21
CA THR A 742 12.65 32.99 -13.73
C THR A 742 11.15 33.28 -13.54
N GLU A 743 10.28 32.31 -13.83
CA GLU A 743 8.84 32.48 -13.58
C GLU A 743 8.53 32.69 -12.10
N GLU A 744 9.28 32.05 -11.21
CA GLU A 744 9.12 32.17 -9.77
C GLU A 744 9.51 33.56 -9.28
N GLU A 745 10.63 34.11 -9.76
CA GLU A 745 11.06 35.49 -9.51
C GLU A 745 10.00 36.49 -9.98
N GLU A 746 9.51 36.35 -11.22
CA GLU A 746 8.45 37.21 -11.75
C GLU A 746 7.16 37.17 -10.92
N GLN A 747 6.76 35.99 -10.44
CA GLN A 747 5.54 35.85 -9.63
C GLN A 747 5.72 36.42 -8.22
N GLN A 748 6.93 36.36 -7.65
CA GLN A 748 7.24 37.00 -6.38
C GLN A 748 7.12 38.53 -6.51
N LEU A 749 7.71 39.11 -7.55
CA LEU A 749 7.59 40.54 -7.86
C LEU A 749 6.12 40.97 -8.02
N LYS A 750 5.33 40.21 -8.80
CA LYS A 750 3.89 40.48 -8.96
C LYS A 750 3.13 40.39 -7.64
N GLU A 751 3.48 39.46 -6.76
CA GLU A 751 2.83 39.33 -5.45
C GLU A 751 3.17 40.50 -4.52
N GLU A 752 4.41 40.99 -4.55
CA GLU A 752 4.83 42.19 -3.82
C GLU A 752 4.08 43.44 -4.34
N GLU A 753 3.97 43.60 -5.66
CA GLU A 753 3.17 44.66 -6.29
C GLU A 753 1.68 44.56 -5.95
N THR A 754 1.11 43.35 -5.95
CA THR A 754 -0.31 43.12 -5.65
C THR A 754 -0.61 43.28 -4.15
N GLN A 755 0.34 42.97 -3.26
CA GLN A 755 0.20 43.21 -1.82
C GLN A 755 0.19 44.72 -1.48
N ALA A 756 0.79 45.55 -2.34
CA ALA A 756 0.73 47.02 -2.22
C ALA A 756 -0.63 47.63 -2.66
N LEU A 757 -1.50 46.88 -3.34
CA LEU A 757 -2.80 47.34 -3.85
C LEU A 757 -3.94 46.49 -3.29
N LEU A 758 -4.63 46.98 -2.25
CA LEU A 758 -5.72 46.25 -1.58
C LEU A 758 -6.94 45.97 -2.50
N GLN A 759 -7.16 44.66 -2.71
CA GLN A 759 -8.42 43.89 -2.84
C GLN A 759 -9.55 44.34 -3.79
N HIS A 760 -9.70 43.60 -4.91
CA HIS A 760 -11.01 43.41 -5.56
C HIS A 760 -11.69 42.10 -5.11
N PRO A 761 -13.02 42.12 -4.82
CA PRO A 761 -13.76 40.93 -4.45
C PRO A 761 -13.92 40.00 -5.66
N ARG A 762 -13.53 38.73 -5.49
CA ARG A 762 -13.70 37.70 -6.52
C ARG A 762 -15.15 37.24 -6.61
N ASN A 763 -15.70 37.37 -7.82
CA ASN A 763 -17.10 37.08 -8.16
C ASN A 763 -17.44 35.57 -7.99
N ARG A 764 -18.56 35.26 -7.31
CA ARG A 764 -18.96 33.88 -6.94
C ARG A 764 -19.40 33.02 -8.14
N TRP A 765 -19.92 33.65 -9.19
CA TRP A 765 -20.36 32.98 -10.43
C TRP A 765 -19.21 32.39 -11.26
N ALA A 766 -18.00 32.92 -11.09
CA ALA A 766 -16.81 32.33 -11.72
C ALA A 766 -16.49 30.93 -11.18
N ALA A 767 -16.96 30.53 -9.98
CA ALA A 767 -16.70 29.23 -9.37
C ALA A 767 -17.40 28.05 -10.08
N ALA A 768 -18.62 28.26 -10.58
CA ALA A 768 -19.32 27.26 -11.38
C ALA A 768 -18.74 27.19 -12.80
N TRP A 769 -18.41 28.35 -13.39
CA TRP A 769 -17.74 28.44 -14.70
C TRP A 769 -16.30 27.88 -14.69
N LYS A 770 -15.62 27.90 -13.53
CA LYS A 770 -14.28 27.34 -13.30
C LYS A 770 -14.19 25.81 -13.50
N TRP A 771 -15.30 25.08 -13.46
CA TRP A 771 -15.29 23.65 -13.75
C TRP A 771 -15.11 23.37 -15.26
N PHE A 772 -15.62 24.27 -16.12
CA PHE A 772 -15.64 24.13 -17.58
C PHE A 772 -14.46 24.79 -18.32
N HIS A 773 -13.60 25.56 -17.64
CA HIS A 773 -12.40 26.19 -18.24
C HIS A 773 -11.08 25.53 -17.78
N PRO A 774 -10.57 24.51 -18.49
CA PRO A 774 -9.35 23.79 -18.14
C PRO A 774 -8.05 24.60 -18.33
N ASN A 775 -8.06 25.70 -19.09
CA ASN A 775 -6.86 26.52 -19.34
C ASN A 775 -6.42 27.35 -18.12
N LEU A 776 -7.36 27.77 -17.27
CA LEU A 776 -7.07 28.63 -16.10
C LEU A 776 -6.43 27.88 -14.91
N TYR A 777 -6.42 26.55 -14.96
CA TYR A 777 -5.81 25.67 -13.95
C TYR A 777 -4.60 24.89 -14.47
N ARG A 778 -4.19 25.15 -15.72
CA ARG A 778 -2.92 24.69 -16.27
C ARG A 778 -1.77 25.58 -15.81
N ASP A 779 -2.04 26.85 -15.56
CA ASP A 779 -0.97 27.82 -15.35
C ASP A 779 -0.22 27.59 -14.03
N TYR A 780 1.11 27.62 -14.09
CA TYR A 780 2.02 27.39 -12.96
C TYR A 780 1.65 28.30 -11.79
N ALA A 781 1.35 29.57 -12.06
CA ALA A 781 0.95 30.57 -11.06
C ALA A 781 -0.30 30.16 -10.26
N ALA A 782 -1.26 29.47 -10.86
CA ALA A 782 -2.48 29.04 -10.17
C ALA A 782 -2.22 27.86 -9.22
N LEU A 783 -1.33 26.94 -9.60
CA LEU A 783 -0.94 25.79 -8.78
C LEU A 783 0.05 26.20 -7.70
N ARG A 784 0.93 27.15 -8.00
CA ARG A 784 1.83 27.82 -7.06
C ARG A 784 1.09 28.33 -5.83
N ARG A 785 -0.07 28.98 -6.01
CA ARG A 785 -0.92 29.46 -4.89
C ARG A 785 -1.58 28.35 -4.07
N LYS A 786 -1.67 27.13 -4.59
CA LYS A 786 -2.23 25.97 -3.86
C LYS A 786 -1.17 25.22 -3.06
N VAL A 787 0.12 25.48 -3.29
CA VAL A 787 1.22 24.86 -2.56
C VAL A 787 1.53 25.72 -1.33
N ARG A 788 1.90 25.09 -0.21
CA ARG A 788 2.27 25.84 1.00
C ARG A 788 3.52 26.66 0.72
N ARG A 789 3.51 27.94 1.11
CA ARG A 789 4.68 28.82 1.01
C ARG A 789 5.12 29.40 2.35
N ASP A 790 4.34 29.20 3.40
CA ASP A 790 4.70 29.58 4.75
C ASP A 790 6.10 29.07 5.08
N HIS A 791 6.91 29.97 5.61
CA HIS A 791 8.30 29.74 5.91
C HIS A 791 8.43 28.80 7.10
N VAL A 792 8.54 27.50 6.84
CA VAL A 792 9.01 26.55 7.86
C VAL A 792 10.52 26.58 7.83
N GLU A 793 11.15 27.20 8.83
CA GLU A 793 12.59 27.11 9.00
C GLU A 793 12.98 25.66 9.32
N ILE A 794 13.53 24.97 8.32
CA ILE A 794 14.12 23.64 8.54
C ILE A 794 15.55 23.88 8.97
N ARG A 795 15.83 23.67 10.26
CA ARG A 795 17.18 23.71 10.83
C ARG A 795 17.64 22.30 11.09
N TYR A 796 18.83 21.96 10.59
CA TYR A 796 19.49 20.70 10.85
C TYR A 796 20.62 20.92 11.85
N SER A 797 20.87 19.95 12.73
CA SER A 797 22.10 19.94 13.51
C SER A 797 23.30 19.69 12.60
N GLU A 798 24.48 20.25 12.92
CA GLU A 798 25.71 19.99 12.16
C GLU A 798 26.02 18.50 12.03
N ALA A 799 25.70 17.72 13.08
CA ALA A 799 25.86 16.27 13.07
C ALA A 799 24.89 15.57 12.11
N GLU A 800 23.66 16.07 11.98
CA GLU A 800 22.68 15.55 11.03
C GLU A 800 23.09 15.85 9.60
N GLU A 801 23.52 17.09 9.32
CA GLU A 801 23.98 17.45 7.97
C GLU A 801 25.24 16.69 7.56
N ARG A 802 26.17 16.46 8.50
CA ARG A 802 27.40 15.71 8.22
C ARG A 802 27.10 14.23 7.94
N ASN A 803 26.15 13.64 8.66
CA ASN A 803 25.89 12.20 8.62
C ASN A 803 24.67 11.79 7.78
N ALA A 804 23.97 12.74 7.15
CA ALA A 804 22.70 12.51 6.46
C ALA A 804 22.74 11.32 5.47
N TYR A 805 23.76 11.22 4.63
CA TYR A 805 23.88 10.16 3.62
C TYR A 805 24.97 9.13 3.93
N PHE A 806 25.35 9.00 5.19
CA PHE A 806 26.05 7.82 5.69
C PHE A 806 25.05 6.78 6.18
N GLU A 807 25.41 5.51 6.03
CA GLU A 807 24.58 4.42 6.51
C GLU A 807 24.37 4.58 8.04
N PRO A 808 23.13 4.41 8.56
CA PRO A 808 22.84 4.71 9.96
C PRO A 808 23.77 4.03 10.96
N CYS A 809 24.28 2.84 10.65
CA CYS A 809 25.20 2.11 11.52
C CYS A 809 26.54 2.83 11.77
N ILE A 810 26.98 3.74 10.89
CA ILE A 810 28.24 4.51 11.02
C ILE A 810 28.17 5.54 12.16
N TRP A 811 26.98 6.02 12.47
CA TRP A 811 26.75 7.05 13.49
C TRP A 811 25.71 6.65 14.54
N ALA A 812 25.20 5.41 14.47
CA ALA A 812 24.26 4.87 15.43
C ALA A 812 24.85 4.89 16.84
N ARG A 813 24.27 5.72 17.69
CA ARG A 813 24.60 5.78 19.12
C ARG A 813 24.02 4.58 19.87
N THR A 814 24.57 4.28 21.03
CA THR A 814 24.01 3.26 21.93
C THR A 814 22.59 3.68 22.36
N PRO A 815 21.57 2.83 22.16
CA PRO A 815 20.19 3.20 22.46
C PRO A 815 20.00 3.42 23.97
N THR A 816 19.35 4.52 24.33
CA THR A 816 19.01 4.83 25.73
C THR A 816 17.97 3.83 26.25
N LEU A 817 18.28 3.09 27.30
CA LEU A 817 17.37 2.12 27.91
C LEU A 817 16.27 2.88 28.68
N TRP A 818 15.01 2.50 28.44
CA TRP A 818 13.88 3.13 29.11
C TRP A 818 13.13 2.13 29.99
N ILE A 819 13.26 2.29 31.31
CA ILE A 819 12.65 1.40 32.31
C ILE A 819 11.53 2.13 33.08
N PRO A 820 10.51 1.43 33.59
CA PRO A 820 9.46 2.09 34.36
C PRO A 820 9.90 2.36 35.80
N ARG A 821 9.63 3.57 36.30
CA ARG A 821 9.80 3.95 37.70
C ARG A 821 8.86 3.14 38.60
N ASP A 822 9.41 2.67 39.72
CA ASP A 822 8.68 2.00 40.78
C ASP A 822 8.67 2.81 42.07
N LYS A 823 7.61 2.64 42.89
CA LYS A 823 7.46 3.35 44.17
C LYS A 823 8.54 2.99 45.22
N TRP A 824 9.25 1.87 45.07
CA TRP A 824 10.21 1.35 46.05
C TRP A 824 11.69 1.58 45.67
N GLY A 825 11.94 2.34 44.60
CA GLY A 825 13.29 2.74 44.18
C GLY A 825 14.17 1.60 43.68
N PHE A 826 13.60 0.52 43.13
CA PHE A 826 14.38 -0.52 42.44
C PHE A 826 14.96 0.01 41.12
N SER A 827 14.11 0.61 40.29
CA SER A 827 14.44 1.27 39.03
C SER A 827 15.57 2.29 39.19
N HIS A 828 15.44 3.22 40.14
CA HIS A 828 16.46 4.22 40.43
C HIS A 828 17.82 3.59 40.80
N ARG A 829 17.81 2.50 41.58
CA ARG A 829 19.06 1.79 41.91
C ARG A 829 19.64 1.03 40.71
N GLU A 830 18.82 0.43 39.85
CA GLU A 830 19.31 -0.23 38.63
C GLU A 830 19.94 0.79 37.66
N VAL A 831 19.43 2.03 37.62
CA VAL A 831 20.07 3.16 36.92
C VAL A 831 21.46 3.43 37.51
N LEU A 832 21.57 3.56 38.83
CA LEU A 832 22.85 3.81 39.52
C LEU A 832 23.86 2.65 39.40
N GLU A 833 23.40 1.40 39.38
CA GLU A 833 24.25 0.20 39.23
C GLU A 833 24.64 -0.07 37.77
N THR A 834 24.09 0.65 36.81
CA THR A 834 24.42 0.49 35.39
C THR A 834 25.67 1.30 35.05
N HIS A 835 26.56 0.72 34.23
CA HIS A 835 27.79 1.39 33.82
C HIS A 835 27.49 2.68 33.04
N PRO A 836 28.23 3.80 33.25
CA PRO A 836 27.96 5.08 32.60
C PRO A 836 27.92 5.06 31.06
N ALA A 837 28.63 4.11 30.45
CA ALA A 837 28.62 3.89 29.00
C ALA A 837 27.27 3.39 28.44
N ILE A 838 26.37 2.89 29.31
CA ILE A 838 25.04 2.44 28.93
C ILE A 838 24.03 3.52 29.37
N PRO A 839 23.51 4.34 28.44
CA PRO A 839 22.50 5.33 28.78
C PRO A 839 21.21 4.62 29.25
N ILE A 840 20.75 4.89 30.47
CA ILE A 840 19.54 4.31 31.05
C ILE A 840 18.77 5.38 31.84
N THR A 841 17.44 5.41 31.72
CA THR A 841 16.57 6.34 32.43
C THR A 841 15.28 5.67 32.90
N ASP A 842 14.79 6.08 34.06
CA ASP A 842 13.50 5.68 34.63
C ASP A 842 12.43 6.79 34.51
N GLU A 843 12.73 7.89 33.83
CA GLU A 843 11.85 9.05 33.74
C GLU A 843 10.72 8.86 32.71
N GLY A 844 9.58 9.50 32.95
CA GLY A 844 8.45 9.52 32.01
C GLY A 844 7.56 8.27 31.96
N ALA A 845 7.95 7.14 32.55
CA ALA A 845 7.11 5.95 32.69
C ALA A 845 7.11 5.42 34.13
N HIS A 846 5.95 4.99 34.64
CA HIS A 846 5.81 4.45 35.99
C HIS A 846 4.87 3.22 36.02
N LEU A 847 4.92 2.46 37.11
CA LEU A 847 4.00 1.34 37.33
C LEU A 847 2.73 1.79 38.06
N ASP A 848 1.56 1.42 37.55
CA ASP A 848 0.28 1.61 38.23
C ASP A 848 0.09 0.60 39.39
N GLU A 849 -0.98 0.78 40.16
CA GLU A 849 -1.37 -0.12 41.26
C GLU A 849 -1.68 -1.56 40.81
N LYS A 850 -1.96 -1.75 39.51
CA LYS A 850 -2.22 -3.05 38.88
C LYS A 850 -0.97 -3.64 38.22
N ASN A 851 0.21 -3.06 38.46
CA ASN A 851 1.49 -3.48 37.89
C ASN A 851 1.54 -3.43 36.35
N LYS A 852 0.82 -2.46 35.76
CA LYS A 852 0.89 -2.10 34.35
C LYS A 852 1.75 -0.85 34.19
N ILE A 853 2.42 -0.76 33.05
CA ILE A 853 3.26 0.39 32.70
C ILE A 853 2.35 1.49 32.18
N VAL A 854 2.45 2.67 32.79
CA VAL A 854 1.73 3.88 32.41
C VAL A 854 2.75 4.99 32.20
N TRP A 855 2.53 5.81 31.18
CA TRP A 855 3.31 7.01 30.91
C TRP A 855 2.33 8.13 30.55
N ASP A 856 2.75 9.38 30.73
CA ASP A 856 1.98 10.49 30.21
C ASP A 856 2.11 10.50 28.68
N LYS A 857 0.99 10.27 28.00
CA LYS A 857 0.94 10.10 26.55
C LYS A 857 1.20 11.40 25.79
N TYR A 858 1.02 12.55 26.44
CA TYR A 858 1.07 13.86 25.80
C TYR A 858 2.26 14.70 26.25
N ASP A 859 3.12 14.15 27.12
CA ASP A 859 4.30 14.83 27.63
C ASP A 859 5.41 14.87 26.56
N PRO A 860 5.87 16.06 26.14
CA PRO A 860 6.99 16.19 25.21
C PRO A 860 8.35 15.86 25.86
N SER A 861 8.43 15.73 27.19
CA SER A 861 9.68 15.41 27.91
C SER A 861 10.01 13.91 27.96
N LEU A 862 9.21 13.05 27.29
CA LEU A 862 9.49 11.62 27.27
C LEU A 862 10.88 11.31 26.68
N PRO A 863 11.65 10.35 27.24
CA PRO A 863 13.03 10.07 26.81
C PRO A 863 13.20 9.65 25.34
N LEU A 864 12.13 9.16 24.71
CA LEU A 864 12.11 8.71 23.31
C LEU A 864 11.25 9.62 22.42
N TRP A 865 10.92 10.83 22.90
CA TRP A 865 10.23 11.81 22.09
C TRP A 865 11.21 12.41 21.09
N GLU A 866 10.99 12.11 19.81
CA GLU A 866 11.70 12.72 18.71
C GLU A 866 10.68 13.32 17.75
N LEU A 867 10.84 14.60 17.46
CA LEU A 867 10.03 15.29 16.49
C LEU A 867 10.50 14.94 15.08
N LYS A 868 9.56 14.76 14.15
CA LYS A 868 9.84 14.28 12.79
C LYS A 868 10.74 15.28 12.07
N VAL A 869 11.99 14.89 11.81
CA VAL A 869 12.93 15.65 10.96
C VAL A 869 12.43 15.67 9.50
N LEU A 870 12.35 16.87 8.92
CA LEU A 870 11.91 17.10 7.55
C LEU A 870 13.12 17.11 6.62
N TYR A 871 13.36 15.99 5.93
CA TYR A 871 14.43 15.85 4.94
C TYR A 871 13.99 16.20 3.53
#